data_AF-A0A271J2R9-F1
#
_entry.id   AF-A0A271J2R9-F1
#
_cell.length_a   1.000
_cell.length_b   1.000
_cell.length_c   1.000
_cell.angle_alpha   90.00
_cell.angle_beta   90.00
_cell.angle_gamma   90.00
#
_symmetry.space_group_name_H-M   'P 1'
#
loop_
_entity.id
_entity.type
_entity.pdbx_description
1 polymer ?
#
loop_
_entity_poly.entity_id
_entity_poly.type
_entity_poly.pdbx_seq_one_letter_code
_entity_poly.pdbx_strand_id
1 'polypeptide(L)'
;MKGVSARDQQMIRETETMFGPEPDEMGFIKNLFWGRIREELVFPYPEASPDEKAKADALLEELETYLDTEHPSIQIDQEQVIPDWVIQRLFDMGVMGMTVPEEYGGLGLGVASYNRVLEAIGRRCGSTAVMVSAHQSIGCKALMLFGTDDQKARFLHMVAREKLSGFCLSEPQVGSDAAGQETTCEWNEDEGVYILNGEKKWITSGALSGLLTVMANQEVTDPKTGKVKKGVSALIVTPDMEGVSFFQKNRSKAGIRGTWQARIRFENVKVPKENLLHREGQGLKVALTCLNYGRCTLSAGVTGAAKQAAEQATKWVQTRYQFQRPLADFELVQKRVAEMHAFCFAMDSMLYAVCGMLDRHDPDIMVETAACKYFCSEEGWNVIDSAMQIYGGEGYVTENEFERLWRDNRIHRIVEGSNEVMQSFIFAYGGKQLAEYMLGVLNTVEWSDDETVGENVSRILKGAFTPSTIRQGTPLATEIFLGVKKAKPDVTRVHPSLRSFAERLASHVQTHTREFKLASKELEEAIVSRQAVQARLADNAVLMFAWSCVLSKLDQQLARGAHDAEWERDKLAGLHFMHLAHERIEANVRGLHKNSDDSMLRAAEAALNWVETLPNEDYYIHESSPIAKGTGHPIQEAYIKQFPEDGAPYTPRPDGAAPTGDGAVKAAKPVKA
;
A
#
# COMPACT_ATOMS: atom_id res chain seq x y z
N MET A 1 31.53 -21.87 11.96
CA MET A 1 31.92 -22.30 13.32
C MET A 1 32.66 -23.64 13.27
N LYS A 2 33.98 -23.68 13.52
CA LYS A 2 34.72 -24.95 13.69
C LYS A 2 34.85 -25.24 15.19
N GLY A 3 34.39 -26.41 15.64
CA GLY A 3 34.49 -26.86 17.04
C GLY A 3 33.17 -26.97 17.82
N VAL A 4 32.02 -26.70 17.19
CA VAL A 4 30.69 -26.83 17.82
C VAL A 4 30.16 -28.24 17.55
N SER A 5 29.74 -28.97 18.60
CA SER A 5 29.26 -30.35 18.46
C SER A 5 28.00 -30.40 17.59
N ALA A 6 27.72 -31.54 16.94
CA ALA A 6 26.53 -31.69 16.10
C ALA A 6 25.23 -31.43 16.88
N ARG A 7 25.22 -31.76 18.18
CA ARG A 7 24.10 -31.50 19.10
C ARG A 7 23.94 -30.01 19.41
N ASP A 8 25.04 -29.28 19.58
CA ASP A 8 25.00 -27.83 19.78
C ASP A 8 24.63 -27.09 18.50
N GLN A 9 25.04 -27.57 17.32
CA GLN A 9 24.59 -27.03 16.03
C GLN A 9 23.10 -27.29 15.77
N GLN A 10 22.59 -28.43 16.24
CA GLN A 10 21.16 -28.73 16.19
C GLN A 10 20.40 -27.86 17.19
N MET A 11 20.90 -27.70 18.41
CA MET A 11 20.31 -26.81 19.41
C MET A 11 20.34 -25.35 18.97
N ILE A 12 21.43 -24.87 18.34
CA ILE A 12 21.52 -23.54 17.74
C ILE A 12 20.52 -23.39 16.60
N ARG A 13 20.38 -24.38 15.72
CA ARG A 13 19.35 -24.34 14.65
C ARG A 13 17.93 -24.39 15.19
N GLU A 14 17.67 -25.20 16.20
CA GLU A 14 16.38 -25.27 16.91
C GLU A 14 16.09 -23.97 17.66
N THR A 15 17.13 -23.32 18.21
CA THR A 15 17.11 -21.97 18.82
C THR A 15 16.85 -20.90 17.76
N GLU A 16 17.55 -20.89 16.63
CA GLU A 16 17.30 -19.99 15.48
C GLU A 16 15.89 -20.17 14.90
N THR A 17 15.40 -21.42 14.86
CA THR A 17 14.03 -21.73 14.45
C THR A 17 13.00 -21.26 15.50
N MET A 18 13.38 -21.21 16.77
CA MET A 18 12.55 -20.75 17.90
C MET A 18 12.57 -19.22 18.08
N PHE A 19 13.64 -18.52 17.68
CA PHE A 19 13.85 -17.08 17.89
C PHE A 19 13.74 -16.22 16.62
N GLY A 20 13.60 -16.82 15.43
CA GLY A 20 13.50 -16.09 14.16
C GLY A 20 14.86 -15.61 13.62
N PRO A 21 14.87 -14.95 12.44
CA PRO A 21 16.11 -14.42 11.86
C PRO A 21 16.78 -13.42 12.82
N GLU A 22 18.11 -13.39 12.83
CA GLU A 22 18.83 -12.39 13.62
C GLU A 22 18.40 -10.98 13.15
N PRO A 23 18.34 -9.97 14.05
CA PRO A 23 17.93 -8.63 13.63
C PRO A 23 18.79 -8.04 12.51
N ASP A 24 20.03 -8.50 12.38
CA ASP A 24 20.95 -8.08 11.33
C ASP A 24 20.62 -8.68 9.93
N GLU A 25 19.62 -9.57 9.84
CA GLU A 25 19.05 -10.09 8.59
C GLU A 25 17.65 -9.53 8.29
N MET A 26 17.04 -8.82 9.25
CA MET A 26 15.68 -8.25 9.09
C MET A 26 15.70 -6.89 8.40
N GLY A 27 14.54 -6.52 7.85
CA GLY A 27 14.27 -5.19 7.28
C GLY A 27 14.48 -4.04 8.27
N PHE A 28 14.54 -2.82 7.75
CA PHE A 28 14.78 -1.59 8.50
C PHE A 28 13.73 -1.37 9.59
N ILE A 29 12.44 -1.48 9.27
CA ILE A 29 11.37 -1.18 10.23
C ILE A 29 11.34 -2.19 11.37
N LYS A 30 11.52 -3.47 11.08
CA LYS A 30 11.64 -4.51 12.12
C LYS A 30 12.77 -4.20 13.09
N ASN A 31 13.90 -3.69 12.59
CA ASN A 31 15.01 -3.27 13.44
C ASN A 31 14.66 -2.11 14.38
N LEU A 32 13.75 -1.20 13.98
CA LEU A 32 13.28 -0.12 14.87
C LEU A 32 12.59 -0.68 16.11
N PHE A 33 11.75 -1.72 15.97
CA PHE A 33 11.11 -2.39 17.11
C PHE A 33 12.16 -2.98 18.07
N TRP A 34 13.27 -3.49 17.53
CA TRP A 34 14.41 -3.99 18.30
C TRP A 34 15.32 -2.90 18.88
N GLY A 35 15.05 -1.63 18.61
CA GLY A 35 15.86 -0.51 19.06
C GLY A 35 17.18 -0.37 18.30
N ARG A 36 17.21 -0.78 17.03
CA ARG A 36 18.37 -0.74 16.12
C ARG A 36 18.06 0.13 14.90
N ILE A 37 19.10 0.71 14.31
CA ILE A 37 19.02 1.39 13.01
C ILE A 37 20.01 0.70 12.06
N ARG A 38 19.49 0.19 10.94
CA ARG A 38 20.28 -0.46 9.88
C ARG A 38 20.63 0.57 8.81
N GLU A 39 21.63 1.40 9.10
CA GLU A 39 21.98 2.54 8.24
C GLU A 39 22.24 2.12 6.79
N GLU A 40 22.82 0.95 6.56
CA GLU A 40 23.14 0.44 5.23
C GLU A 40 21.94 0.15 4.32
N LEU A 41 20.74 0.00 4.88
CA LEU A 41 19.52 -0.20 4.09
C LEU A 41 18.98 1.10 3.51
N VAL A 42 19.36 2.24 4.09
CA VAL A 42 18.85 3.57 3.73
C VAL A 42 19.95 4.57 3.32
N PHE A 43 21.22 4.35 3.69
CA PHE A 43 22.39 5.16 3.34
C PHE A 43 23.43 4.37 2.52
N PRO A 44 23.97 4.94 1.42
CA PRO A 44 23.57 6.23 0.83
C PRO A 44 22.18 6.16 0.21
N TYR A 45 21.58 7.33 -0.04
CA TYR A 45 20.30 7.42 -0.74
C TYR A 45 20.41 6.78 -2.13
N PRO A 46 19.43 5.98 -2.59
CA PRO A 46 19.57 5.22 -3.83
C PRO A 46 19.67 6.14 -5.05
N GLU A 47 20.43 5.68 -6.05
CA GLU A 47 20.57 6.32 -7.35
C GLU A 47 20.45 5.27 -8.45
N ALA A 48 19.73 5.61 -9.52
CA ALA A 48 19.73 4.81 -10.74
C ALA A 48 21.07 4.95 -11.48
N SER A 49 21.41 3.96 -12.29
CA SER A 49 22.57 4.06 -13.18
C SER A 49 22.40 5.22 -14.18
N PRO A 50 23.49 5.85 -14.67
CA PRO A 50 23.39 6.91 -15.66
C PRO A 50 22.61 6.51 -16.92
N ASP A 51 22.79 5.28 -17.40
CA ASP A 51 22.10 4.74 -18.58
C ASP A 51 20.60 4.58 -18.32
N GLU A 52 20.22 4.02 -17.18
CA GLU A 52 18.82 3.88 -16.80
C GLU A 52 18.17 5.25 -16.62
N LYS A 53 18.86 6.18 -15.97
CA LYS A 53 18.40 7.57 -15.81
C LYS A 53 18.16 8.22 -17.17
N ALA A 54 19.09 8.09 -18.12
CA ALA A 54 18.94 8.65 -19.46
C ALA A 54 17.74 8.06 -20.21
N LYS A 55 17.53 6.73 -20.14
CA LYS A 55 16.34 6.06 -20.72
C LYS A 55 15.04 6.59 -20.10
N ALA A 56 15.00 6.70 -18.77
CA ALA A 56 13.82 7.19 -18.05
C ALA A 56 13.53 8.67 -18.35
N ASP A 57 14.57 9.51 -18.42
CA ASP A 57 14.46 10.94 -18.72
C ASP A 57 13.92 11.17 -20.14
N ALA A 58 14.38 10.40 -21.12
CA ALA A 58 13.87 10.48 -22.49
C ALA A 58 12.38 10.08 -22.59
N LEU A 59 11.96 9.03 -21.88
CA LEU A 59 10.55 8.64 -21.82
C LEU A 59 9.69 9.70 -21.11
N LEU A 60 10.20 10.28 -20.02
CA LEU A 60 9.52 11.35 -19.29
C LEU A 60 9.32 12.59 -20.15
N GLU A 61 10.32 12.98 -20.95
CA GLU A 61 10.21 14.14 -21.85
C GLU A 61 9.10 13.97 -22.89
N GLU A 62 9.03 12.80 -23.55
CA GLU A 62 7.93 12.48 -24.48
C GLU A 62 6.59 12.44 -23.74
N LEU A 63 6.53 11.79 -22.59
CA LEU A 63 5.31 11.61 -21.82
C LEU A 63 4.76 12.94 -21.29
N GLU A 64 5.61 13.82 -20.75
CA GLU A 64 5.19 15.13 -20.25
C GLU A 64 4.63 15.99 -21.38
N THR A 65 5.27 15.96 -22.55
CA THR A 65 4.77 16.61 -23.76
C THR A 65 3.38 16.07 -24.13
N TYR A 66 3.19 14.75 -24.12
CA TYR A 66 1.88 14.12 -24.37
C TYR A 66 0.84 14.54 -23.31
N LEU A 67 1.21 14.53 -22.02
CA LEU A 67 0.32 14.89 -20.92
C LEU A 67 -0.12 16.36 -20.98
N ASP A 68 0.72 17.24 -21.52
CA ASP A 68 0.44 18.67 -21.65
C ASP A 68 -0.36 19.04 -22.90
N THR A 69 -0.16 18.30 -24.00
CA THR A 69 -0.64 18.73 -25.33
C THR A 69 -1.71 17.84 -25.93
N GLU A 70 -1.79 16.57 -25.51
CA GLU A 70 -2.66 15.56 -26.14
C GLU A 70 -3.60 14.87 -25.14
N HIS A 71 -3.14 14.58 -23.92
CA HIS A 71 -3.85 13.72 -22.98
C HIS A 71 -5.21 14.29 -22.53
N PRO A 72 -6.34 13.61 -22.79
CA PRO A 72 -7.67 14.20 -22.62
C PRO A 72 -8.23 13.99 -21.20
N SER A 73 -7.50 14.42 -20.17
CA SER A 73 -7.82 14.14 -18.75
C SER A 73 -9.23 14.58 -18.33
N ILE A 74 -9.70 15.73 -18.82
CA ILE A 74 -11.05 16.25 -18.58
C ILE A 74 -12.10 15.35 -19.21
N GLN A 75 -11.90 14.99 -20.49
CA GLN A 75 -12.81 14.08 -21.20
C GLN A 75 -12.89 12.73 -20.47
N ILE A 76 -11.76 12.18 -20.04
CA ILE A 76 -11.68 10.91 -19.32
C ILE A 76 -12.55 10.94 -18.05
N ASP A 77 -12.52 12.01 -17.27
CA ASP A 77 -13.34 12.13 -16.05
C ASP A 77 -14.83 12.31 -16.36
N GLN A 78 -15.17 13.19 -17.32
CA GLN A 78 -16.56 13.48 -17.68
C GLN A 78 -17.25 12.29 -18.35
N GLU A 79 -16.53 11.63 -19.26
CA GLU A 79 -17.01 10.45 -19.98
C GLU A 79 -16.82 9.16 -19.18
N GLN A 80 -16.10 9.20 -18.05
CA GLN A 80 -15.84 8.05 -17.18
C GLN A 80 -15.26 6.83 -17.94
N VAL A 81 -14.47 7.09 -18.97
CA VAL A 81 -13.80 6.08 -19.80
C VAL A 81 -12.45 6.63 -20.25
N ILE A 82 -11.42 5.79 -20.24
CA ILE A 82 -10.16 6.09 -20.92
C ILE A 82 -10.34 5.66 -22.38
N PRO A 83 -10.25 6.57 -23.37
CA PRO A 83 -10.40 6.21 -24.78
C PRO A 83 -9.34 5.19 -25.24
N ASP A 84 -9.71 4.28 -26.15
CA ASP A 84 -8.79 3.27 -26.68
C ASP A 84 -7.51 3.87 -27.29
N TRP A 85 -7.64 5.03 -27.95
CA TRP A 85 -6.48 5.72 -28.52
C TRP A 85 -5.49 6.21 -27.47
N VAL A 86 -5.96 6.55 -26.25
CA VAL A 86 -5.08 6.94 -25.12
C VAL A 86 -4.30 5.71 -24.67
N ILE A 87 -4.98 4.57 -24.53
CA ILE A 87 -4.34 3.30 -24.15
C ILE A 87 -3.30 2.92 -25.20
N GLN A 88 -3.65 2.98 -26.49
CA GLN A 88 -2.73 2.68 -27.59
C GLN A 88 -1.54 3.64 -27.60
N ARG A 89 -1.74 4.95 -27.42
CA ARG A 89 -0.65 5.92 -27.39
C ARG A 89 0.34 5.64 -26.24
N LEU A 90 -0.15 5.20 -25.08
CA LEU A 90 0.70 4.77 -23.96
C LEU A 90 1.47 3.47 -24.27
N PHE A 91 0.90 2.53 -25.02
CA PHE A 91 1.63 1.38 -25.53
C PHE A 91 2.71 1.79 -26.54
N ASP A 92 2.39 2.68 -27.48
CA ASP A 92 3.30 3.14 -28.54
C ASP A 92 4.53 3.87 -27.96
N MET A 93 4.35 4.66 -26.89
CA MET A 93 5.45 5.31 -26.14
C MET A 93 6.27 4.33 -25.29
N GLY A 94 5.79 3.10 -25.07
CA GLY A 94 6.42 2.11 -24.19
C GLY A 94 6.08 2.26 -22.70
N VAL A 95 5.19 3.18 -22.32
CA VAL A 95 4.74 3.39 -20.93
C VAL A 95 4.15 2.10 -20.36
N MET A 96 3.34 1.38 -21.14
CA MET A 96 2.72 0.12 -20.69
C MET A 96 3.70 -1.05 -20.58
N GLY A 97 4.89 -0.93 -21.17
CA GLY A 97 5.95 -1.95 -21.19
C GLY A 97 7.18 -1.63 -20.33
N MET A 98 7.17 -0.53 -19.56
CA MET A 98 8.33 -0.03 -18.79
C MET A 98 9.14 -1.09 -18.06
N THR A 99 8.52 -1.94 -17.22
CA THR A 99 9.27 -2.93 -16.41
C THR A 99 9.36 -4.32 -17.04
N VAL A 100 8.74 -4.52 -18.22
CA VAL A 100 8.84 -5.78 -18.95
C VAL A 100 10.25 -5.87 -19.56
N PRO A 101 10.94 -7.01 -19.48
CA PRO A 101 12.27 -7.15 -20.07
C PRO A 101 12.31 -6.83 -21.57
N GLU A 102 13.43 -6.27 -22.03
CA GLU A 102 13.62 -5.84 -23.43
C GLU A 102 13.45 -7.00 -24.43
N GLU A 103 13.82 -8.24 -24.05
CA GLU A 103 13.66 -9.44 -24.90
C GLU A 103 12.19 -9.77 -25.22
N TYR A 104 11.26 -9.32 -24.37
CA TYR A 104 9.82 -9.44 -24.60
C TYR A 104 9.21 -8.13 -25.12
N GLY A 105 10.04 -7.18 -25.54
CA GLY A 105 9.61 -5.95 -26.19
C GLY A 105 9.23 -4.80 -25.25
N GLY A 106 9.55 -4.90 -23.96
CA GLY A 106 9.45 -3.79 -22.99
C GLY A 106 10.70 -2.92 -22.94
N LEU A 107 10.81 -2.09 -21.90
CA LEU A 107 11.94 -1.16 -21.71
C LEU A 107 12.96 -1.60 -20.65
N GLY A 108 12.64 -2.63 -19.85
CA GLY A 108 13.52 -3.14 -18.79
C GLY A 108 13.91 -2.13 -17.71
N LEU A 109 13.08 -1.11 -17.48
CA LEU A 109 13.33 -0.08 -16.46
C LEU A 109 13.17 -0.64 -15.04
N GLY A 110 13.96 -0.10 -14.12
CA GLY A 110 13.84 -0.36 -12.69
C GLY A 110 12.58 0.26 -12.09
N VAL A 111 12.29 -0.13 -10.85
CA VAL A 111 11.13 0.32 -10.07
C VAL A 111 11.22 1.82 -9.81
N ALA A 112 12.40 2.37 -9.50
CA ALA A 112 12.55 3.82 -9.31
C ALA A 112 12.16 4.61 -10.57
N SER A 113 12.68 4.23 -11.73
CA SER A 113 12.37 4.87 -13.03
C SER A 113 10.90 4.75 -13.40
N TYR A 114 10.30 3.58 -13.17
CA TYR A 114 8.88 3.35 -13.34
C TYR A 114 8.02 4.28 -12.46
N ASN A 115 8.41 4.48 -11.20
CA ASN A 115 7.67 5.34 -10.28
C ASN A 115 7.79 6.83 -10.62
N ARG A 116 8.90 7.28 -11.23
CA ARG A 116 9.00 8.66 -11.77
C ARG A 116 7.94 8.94 -12.84
N VAL A 117 7.72 7.97 -13.72
CA VAL A 117 6.68 8.05 -14.76
C VAL A 117 5.28 8.10 -14.14
N LEU A 118 5.01 7.24 -13.15
CA LEU A 118 3.73 7.23 -12.43
C LEU A 118 3.47 8.53 -11.66
N GLU A 119 4.51 9.14 -11.11
CA GLU A 119 4.42 10.45 -10.48
C GLU A 119 4.00 11.52 -11.50
N ALA A 120 4.63 11.57 -12.67
CA ALA A 120 4.29 12.51 -13.75
C ALA A 120 2.83 12.36 -14.22
N ILE A 121 2.35 11.11 -14.40
CA ILE A 121 0.95 10.84 -14.76
C ILE A 121 0.02 11.25 -13.61
N GLY A 122 0.38 10.92 -12.36
CA GLY A 122 -0.40 11.24 -11.16
C GLY A 122 -0.61 12.73 -10.94
N ARG A 123 0.33 13.58 -11.38
CA ARG A 123 0.17 15.05 -11.39
C ARG A 123 -0.99 15.52 -12.27
N ARG A 124 -1.41 14.76 -13.30
CA ARG A 124 -2.38 15.20 -14.30
C ARG A 124 -3.67 14.39 -14.34
N CYS A 125 -3.59 13.06 -14.27
CA CYS A 125 -4.75 12.18 -14.39
C CYS A 125 -4.64 10.94 -13.48
N GLY A 126 -5.36 10.95 -12.37
CA GLY A 126 -5.42 9.81 -11.45
C GLY A 126 -5.98 8.55 -12.10
N SER A 127 -6.94 8.68 -13.02
CA SER A 127 -7.49 7.54 -13.76
C SER A 127 -6.42 6.81 -14.59
N THR A 128 -5.60 7.57 -15.33
CA THR A 128 -4.52 7.01 -16.14
C THR A 128 -3.43 6.42 -15.26
N ALA A 129 -3.05 7.10 -14.17
CA ALA A 129 -2.05 6.60 -13.23
C ALA A 129 -2.45 5.23 -12.64
N VAL A 130 -3.70 5.08 -12.22
CA VAL A 130 -4.21 3.80 -11.69
C VAL A 130 -4.24 2.71 -12.77
N MET A 131 -4.62 3.04 -14.00
CA MET A 131 -4.65 2.06 -15.11
C MET A 131 -3.24 1.54 -15.43
N VAL A 132 -2.26 2.45 -15.60
CA VAL A 132 -0.85 2.09 -15.86
C VAL A 132 -0.28 1.29 -14.69
N SER A 133 -0.53 1.75 -13.45
CA SER A 133 -0.14 1.05 -12.23
C SER A 133 -0.65 -0.39 -12.23
N ALA A 134 -1.97 -0.58 -12.28
CA ALA A 134 -2.59 -1.89 -12.14
C ALA A 134 -2.12 -2.89 -13.20
N HIS A 135 -1.93 -2.43 -14.43
CA HIS A 135 -1.42 -3.25 -15.53
C HIS A 135 -0.04 -3.85 -15.21
N GLN A 136 0.93 -3.04 -14.78
CA GLN A 136 2.31 -3.51 -14.64
C GLN A 136 2.73 -3.92 -13.24
N SER A 137 2.18 -3.30 -12.19
CA SER A 137 2.64 -3.52 -10.81
C SER A 137 2.04 -4.76 -10.16
N ILE A 138 0.84 -5.16 -10.60
CA ILE A 138 0.15 -6.36 -10.11
C ILE A 138 -0.31 -7.28 -11.25
N GLY A 139 -0.86 -6.72 -12.33
CA GLY A 139 -1.46 -7.48 -13.43
C GLY A 139 -0.48 -8.44 -14.11
N CYS A 140 0.58 -7.90 -14.75
CA CYS A 140 1.62 -8.72 -15.36
C CYS A 140 2.85 -8.95 -14.46
N LYS A 141 2.94 -8.31 -13.27
CA LYS A 141 4.07 -8.52 -12.35
C LYS A 141 4.18 -9.96 -11.87
N ALA A 142 3.05 -10.59 -11.60
CA ALA A 142 2.99 -11.99 -11.20
C ALA A 142 3.65 -12.90 -12.26
N LEU A 143 3.33 -12.68 -13.54
CA LEU A 143 3.95 -13.39 -14.66
C LEU A 143 5.45 -13.09 -14.79
N MET A 144 5.88 -11.83 -14.63
CA MET A 144 7.30 -11.48 -14.68
C MET A 144 8.13 -12.18 -13.60
N LEU A 145 7.62 -12.21 -12.37
CA LEU A 145 8.34 -12.76 -11.21
C LEU A 145 8.27 -14.28 -11.10
N PHE A 146 7.13 -14.87 -11.42
CA PHE A 146 6.85 -16.28 -11.13
C PHE A 146 6.55 -17.13 -12.37
N GLY A 147 6.47 -16.52 -13.54
CA GLY A 147 6.20 -17.21 -14.79
C GLY A 147 7.35 -18.12 -15.21
N THR A 148 7.01 -19.26 -15.81
CA THR A 148 7.97 -20.09 -16.54
C THR A 148 8.42 -19.40 -17.84
N ASP A 149 9.51 -19.87 -18.44
CA ASP A 149 10.01 -19.31 -19.69
C ASP A 149 8.97 -19.39 -20.83
N ASP A 150 8.19 -20.49 -20.88
CA ASP A 150 7.08 -20.66 -21.82
C ASP A 150 5.95 -19.64 -21.57
N GLN A 151 5.51 -19.49 -20.31
CA GLN A 151 4.49 -18.51 -19.95
C GLN A 151 4.94 -17.08 -20.30
N LYS A 152 6.21 -16.75 -20.00
CA LYS A 152 6.79 -15.44 -20.30
C LYS A 152 6.82 -15.18 -21.80
N ALA A 153 7.31 -16.12 -22.60
CA ALA A 153 7.34 -15.99 -24.05
C ALA A 153 5.93 -15.80 -24.65
N ARG A 154 4.95 -16.55 -24.14
CA ARG A 154 3.55 -16.51 -24.62
C ARG A 154 2.83 -15.21 -24.30
N PHE A 155 3.10 -14.58 -23.15
CA PHE A 155 2.25 -13.51 -22.64
C PHE A 155 2.95 -12.15 -22.47
N LEU A 156 4.27 -12.10 -22.22
CA LEU A 156 4.93 -10.83 -21.92
C LEU A 156 4.99 -9.87 -23.11
N HIS A 157 5.11 -10.38 -24.34
CA HIS A 157 5.10 -9.53 -25.54
C HIS A 157 3.77 -8.80 -25.71
N MET A 158 2.66 -9.50 -25.49
CA MET A 158 1.30 -8.95 -25.61
C MET A 158 1.05 -7.88 -24.56
N VAL A 159 1.40 -8.14 -23.29
CA VAL A 159 1.19 -7.15 -22.22
C VAL A 159 2.18 -5.98 -22.30
N ALA A 160 3.29 -6.10 -23.02
CA ALA A 160 4.19 -4.97 -23.23
C ALA A 160 3.69 -3.99 -24.30
N ARG A 161 2.86 -4.43 -25.25
CA ARG A 161 2.62 -3.69 -26.51
C ARG A 161 1.18 -3.60 -26.99
N GLU A 162 0.28 -4.48 -26.53
CA GLU A 162 -1.00 -4.66 -27.22
C GLU A 162 -2.21 -4.67 -26.27
N LYS A 163 -2.11 -5.36 -25.13
CA LYS A 163 -3.27 -5.61 -24.26
C LYS A 163 -2.96 -5.33 -22.80
N LEU A 164 -3.98 -4.79 -22.11
CA LEU A 164 -3.93 -4.61 -20.66
C LEU A 164 -3.91 -5.97 -19.94
N SER A 165 -3.67 -5.92 -18.65
CA SER A 165 -3.72 -7.07 -17.75
C SER A 165 -4.52 -6.73 -16.50
N GLY A 166 -5.16 -7.74 -15.92
CA GLY A 166 -6.01 -7.62 -14.74
C GLY A 166 -5.51 -8.52 -13.61
N PHE A 167 -5.67 -8.06 -12.38
CA PHE A 167 -5.29 -8.81 -11.18
C PHE A 167 -6.52 -9.15 -10.35
N CYS A 168 -6.86 -10.43 -10.31
CA CYS A 168 -8.12 -10.96 -9.82
C CYS A 168 -7.95 -11.55 -8.41
N LEU A 169 -7.98 -10.67 -7.39
CA LEU A 169 -7.88 -11.05 -5.98
C LEU A 169 -9.18 -10.82 -5.20
N SER A 170 -9.71 -9.59 -5.24
CA SER A 170 -10.89 -9.22 -4.45
C SER A 170 -12.18 -9.87 -4.95
N GLU A 171 -13.08 -10.14 -4.01
CA GLU A 171 -14.36 -10.82 -4.22
C GLU A 171 -15.47 -10.09 -3.45
N PRO A 172 -16.75 -10.47 -3.60
CA PRO A 172 -17.83 -9.85 -2.83
C PRO A 172 -17.63 -9.91 -1.31
N GLN A 173 -17.10 -11.01 -0.75
CA GLN A 173 -16.77 -11.14 0.69
C GLN A 173 -15.30 -10.92 1.03
N VAL A 174 -14.42 -10.87 0.02
CA VAL A 174 -12.99 -10.96 0.23
C VAL A 174 -12.32 -9.66 -0.19
N GLY A 175 -11.93 -8.88 0.82
CA GLY A 175 -11.19 -7.63 0.67
C GLY A 175 -9.80 -7.74 1.30
N SER A 176 -9.67 -7.23 2.52
CA SER A 176 -8.41 -7.23 3.27
C SER A 176 -7.94 -8.62 3.69
N ASP A 177 -8.88 -9.54 3.98
CA ASP A 177 -8.57 -10.96 4.27
C ASP A 177 -8.35 -11.76 2.99
N ALA A 178 -7.25 -11.46 2.29
CA ALA A 178 -6.94 -12.07 0.99
C ALA A 178 -6.82 -13.61 1.03
N ALA A 179 -6.56 -14.21 2.20
CA ALA A 179 -6.48 -15.66 2.36
C ALA A 179 -7.86 -16.34 2.30
N GLY A 180 -8.94 -15.61 2.58
CA GLY A 180 -10.31 -16.10 2.62
C GLY A 180 -11.00 -16.23 1.27
N GLN A 181 -10.28 -16.51 0.18
CA GLN A 181 -10.86 -16.60 -1.18
C GLN A 181 -12.08 -17.55 -1.23
N GLU A 182 -13.13 -17.22 -1.94
CA GLU A 182 -14.31 -18.08 -2.18
C GLU A 182 -14.28 -18.67 -3.59
N THR A 183 -13.61 -18.02 -4.55
CA THR A 183 -13.33 -18.60 -5.87
C THR A 183 -12.50 -19.87 -5.69
N THR A 184 -12.90 -20.98 -6.31
CA THR A 184 -12.21 -22.28 -6.22
C THR A 184 -11.60 -22.71 -7.54
N CYS A 185 -10.50 -23.45 -7.48
CA CYS A 185 -9.97 -24.21 -8.59
C CYS A 185 -9.69 -25.66 -8.17
N GLU A 186 -10.20 -26.62 -8.94
CA GLU A 186 -10.03 -28.06 -8.68
C GLU A 186 -9.29 -28.72 -9.83
N TRP A 187 -8.30 -29.57 -9.52
CA TRP A 187 -7.57 -30.32 -10.54
C TRP A 187 -8.43 -31.47 -11.07
N ASN A 188 -8.75 -31.46 -12.36
CA ASN A 188 -9.39 -32.55 -13.08
C ASN A 188 -8.32 -33.38 -13.81
N GLU A 189 -8.00 -34.56 -13.26
CA GLU A 189 -6.95 -35.43 -13.78
C GLU A 189 -7.29 -36.02 -15.16
N ASP A 190 -8.56 -36.35 -15.41
CA ASP A 190 -9.00 -36.96 -16.68
C ASP A 190 -8.88 -35.99 -17.86
N GLU A 191 -9.14 -34.71 -17.61
CA GLU A 191 -9.07 -33.65 -18.63
C GLU A 191 -7.72 -32.91 -18.65
N GLY A 192 -6.89 -33.06 -17.61
CA GLY A 192 -5.60 -32.38 -17.50
C GLY A 192 -5.71 -30.86 -17.30
N VAL A 193 -6.79 -30.40 -16.67
CA VAL A 193 -7.10 -28.97 -16.47
C VAL A 193 -7.51 -28.68 -15.03
N TYR A 194 -7.39 -27.42 -14.62
CA TYR A 194 -8.07 -26.90 -13.45
C TYR A 194 -9.48 -26.43 -13.84
N ILE A 195 -10.48 -26.78 -13.04
CA ILE A 195 -11.84 -26.28 -13.17
C ILE A 195 -12.01 -25.12 -12.21
N LEU A 196 -12.16 -23.91 -12.74
CA LEU A 196 -12.27 -22.65 -11.99
C LEU A 196 -13.72 -22.19 -11.88
N ASN A 197 -14.17 -21.88 -10.66
CA ASN A 197 -15.51 -21.38 -10.35
C ASN A 197 -15.46 -20.25 -9.33
N GLY A 198 -16.23 -19.18 -9.54
CA GLY A 198 -16.37 -18.11 -8.55
C GLY A 198 -16.63 -16.73 -9.13
N GLU A 199 -16.48 -15.71 -8.30
CA GLU A 199 -16.69 -14.31 -8.68
C GLU A 199 -15.57 -13.41 -8.17
N LYS A 200 -15.09 -12.52 -9.04
CA LYS A 200 -14.13 -11.47 -8.74
C LYS A 200 -14.76 -10.10 -8.89
N LYS A 201 -14.26 -9.15 -8.10
CA LYS A 201 -14.89 -7.83 -7.93
C LYS A 201 -13.85 -6.72 -7.95
N TRP A 202 -14.19 -5.62 -8.64
CA TRP A 202 -13.40 -4.41 -8.77
C TRP A 202 -12.06 -4.61 -9.48
N ILE A 203 -12.06 -5.44 -10.53
CA ILE A 203 -10.85 -5.75 -11.28
C ILE A 203 -10.56 -4.61 -12.24
N THR A 204 -9.60 -3.77 -11.88
CA THR A 204 -9.09 -2.67 -12.73
C THR A 204 -8.63 -3.26 -14.07
N SER A 205 -9.09 -2.64 -15.16
CA SER A 205 -8.83 -3.06 -16.54
C SER A 205 -9.36 -4.44 -16.91
N GLY A 206 -10.11 -5.14 -16.03
CA GLY A 206 -10.49 -6.54 -16.23
C GLY A 206 -11.16 -6.80 -17.58
N ALA A 207 -12.19 -6.01 -17.91
CA ALA A 207 -12.93 -6.14 -19.18
C ALA A 207 -12.14 -5.69 -20.44
N LEU A 208 -10.98 -5.07 -20.26
CA LEU A 208 -10.09 -4.60 -21.33
C LEU A 208 -8.79 -5.42 -21.42
N SER A 209 -8.60 -6.37 -20.50
CA SER A 209 -7.36 -7.12 -20.35
C SER A 209 -7.28 -8.25 -21.36
N GLY A 210 -6.07 -8.58 -21.84
CA GLY A 210 -5.79 -9.83 -22.56
C GLY A 210 -5.32 -10.96 -21.64
N LEU A 211 -4.95 -10.63 -20.39
CA LEU A 211 -4.46 -11.56 -19.39
C LEU A 211 -5.02 -11.22 -18.02
N LEU A 212 -5.52 -12.23 -17.30
CA LEU A 212 -5.98 -12.14 -15.92
C LEU A 212 -5.13 -13.06 -15.04
N THR A 213 -4.55 -12.51 -13.97
CA THR A 213 -3.94 -13.32 -12.90
C THR A 213 -5.00 -13.58 -11.83
N VAL A 214 -5.52 -14.81 -11.75
CA VAL A 214 -6.65 -15.18 -10.88
C VAL A 214 -6.18 -15.96 -9.66
N MET A 215 -6.51 -15.44 -8.48
CA MET A 215 -6.31 -16.16 -7.21
C MET A 215 -7.53 -17.00 -6.90
N ALA A 216 -7.34 -18.28 -6.60
CA ALA A 216 -8.42 -19.20 -6.30
C ALA A 216 -8.01 -20.19 -5.21
N ASN A 217 -8.94 -20.53 -4.32
CA ASN A 217 -8.76 -21.57 -3.34
C ASN A 217 -8.64 -22.95 -4.00
N GLN A 218 -7.70 -23.74 -3.51
CA GLN A 218 -7.44 -25.10 -3.94
C GLN A 218 -7.25 -25.99 -2.71
N GLU A 219 -7.83 -27.19 -2.76
CA GLU A 219 -7.43 -28.28 -1.88
C GLU A 219 -6.18 -28.95 -2.45
N VAL A 220 -5.06 -28.84 -1.75
CA VAL A 220 -3.76 -29.35 -2.18
C VAL A 220 -3.38 -30.54 -1.33
N THR A 221 -3.17 -31.69 -1.96
CA THR A 221 -2.68 -32.90 -1.30
C THR A 221 -1.17 -32.85 -1.18
N ASP A 222 -0.65 -32.90 0.05
CA ASP A 222 0.78 -33.01 0.30
C ASP A 222 1.28 -34.38 -0.19
N PRO A 223 2.17 -34.44 -1.20
CA PRO A 223 2.63 -35.70 -1.77
C PRO A 223 3.47 -36.54 -0.81
N LYS A 224 4.04 -35.94 0.25
CA LYS A 224 4.84 -36.66 1.26
C LYS A 224 3.99 -37.22 2.38
N THR A 225 2.96 -36.49 2.80
CA THR A 225 2.15 -36.85 3.98
C THR A 225 0.76 -37.36 3.64
N GLY A 226 0.31 -37.22 2.39
CA GLY A 226 -1.05 -37.51 1.95
C GLY A 226 -2.10 -36.57 2.54
N LYS A 227 -1.71 -35.57 3.33
CA LYS A 227 -2.65 -34.65 3.98
C LYS A 227 -3.12 -33.59 3.00
N VAL A 228 -4.44 -33.42 2.92
CA VAL A 228 -5.06 -32.32 2.18
C VAL A 228 -4.96 -31.05 3.01
N LYS A 229 -4.50 -29.95 2.40
CA LYS A 229 -4.45 -28.61 2.98
C LYS A 229 -5.15 -27.64 2.05
N LYS A 230 -5.91 -26.70 2.61
CA LYS A 230 -6.41 -25.57 1.83
C LYS A 230 -5.26 -24.60 1.56
N GLY A 231 -5.14 -24.16 0.31
CA GLY A 231 -4.23 -23.11 -0.09
C GLY A 231 -4.87 -22.25 -1.18
N VAL A 232 -4.23 -21.12 -1.51
CA VAL A 232 -4.62 -20.30 -2.66
C VAL A 232 -3.64 -20.62 -3.79
N SER A 233 -4.12 -20.81 -5.01
CA SER A 233 -3.33 -20.96 -6.23
C SER A 233 -3.53 -19.74 -7.14
N ALA A 234 -2.50 -19.44 -7.94
CA ALA A 234 -2.54 -18.39 -8.94
C ALA A 234 -2.65 -19.01 -10.34
N LEU A 235 -3.61 -18.58 -11.14
CA LEU A 235 -3.85 -19.08 -12.49
C LEU A 235 -3.77 -17.94 -13.51
N ILE A 236 -3.17 -18.19 -14.66
CA ILE A 236 -3.25 -17.32 -15.83
C ILE A 236 -4.53 -17.67 -16.61
N VAL A 237 -5.46 -16.73 -16.70
CA VAL A 237 -6.72 -16.88 -17.43
C VAL A 237 -6.78 -15.83 -18.53
N THR A 238 -7.20 -16.22 -19.72
CA THR A 238 -7.46 -15.28 -20.82
C THR A 238 -8.98 -15.04 -20.93
N PRO A 239 -9.41 -13.81 -21.28
CA PRO A 239 -10.84 -13.46 -21.33
C PRO A 239 -11.69 -14.28 -22.31
N ASP A 240 -11.07 -14.90 -23.30
CA ASP A 240 -11.69 -15.71 -24.36
C ASP A 240 -11.93 -17.17 -23.94
N MET A 241 -11.44 -17.60 -22.77
CA MET A 241 -11.73 -18.93 -22.24
C MET A 241 -13.24 -19.10 -21.97
N GLU A 242 -13.79 -20.24 -22.39
CA GLU A 242 -15.18 -20.60 -22.15
C GLU A 242 -15.50 -20.58 -20.64
N GLY A 243 -16.64 -19.97 -20.28
CA GLY A 243 -17.08 -19.81 -18.89
C GLY A 243 -16.60 -18.53 -18.20
N VAL A 244 -15.74 -17.71 -18.84
CA VAL A 244 -15.38 -16.37 -18.34
C VAL A 244 -16.45 -15.36 -18.79
N SER A 245 -17.05 -14.63 -17.85
CA SER A 245 -18.04 -13.59 -18.16
C SER A 245 -17.82 -12.30 -17.36
N PHE A 246 -17.88 -11.17 -18.05
CA PHE A 246 -17.79 -9.83 -17.46
C PHE A 246 -19.19 -9.22 -17.35
N PHE A 247 -19.98 -9.67 -16.38
CA PHE A 247 -21.39 -9.24 -16.22
C PHE A 247 -21.54 -7.80 -15.69
N GLN A 248 -20.43 -7.16 -15.32
CA GLN A 248 -20.37 -5.72 -15.09
C GLN A 248 -18.98 -5.24 -15.50
N LYS A 249 -18.86 -4.59 -16.66
CA LYS A 249 -17.55 -4.14 -17.18
C LYS A 249 -17.00 -2.91 -16.47
N ASN A 250 -17.88 -2.02 -15.99
CA ASN A 250 -17.51 -0.84 -15.21
C ASN A 250 -18.70 -0.39 -14.34
N ARG A 251 -18.43 0.54 -13.42
CA ARG A 251 -19.42 1.19 -12.55
C ARG A 251 -19.07 2.65 -12.29
N SER A 252 -20.10 3.47 -12.08
CA SER A 252 -19.93 4.88 -11.71
C SER A 252 -19.34 4.98 -10.31
N LYS A 253 -18.45 5.96 -10.12
CA LYS A 253 -17.64 6.11 -8.89
C LYS A 253 -17.24 7.56 -8.65
N ALA A 254 -16.80 7.83 -7.42
CA ALA A 254 -16.49 9.18 -6.96
C ALA A 254 -15.31 9.81 -7.72
N GLY A 255 -14.17 9.13 -7.76
CA GLY A 255 -12.94 9.56 -8.45
C GLY A 255 -12.40 8.43 -9.33
N ILE A 256 -11.25 8.67 -9.94
CA ILE A 256 -10.58 7.82 -10.94
C ILE A 256 -11.56 7.30 -11.99
N ARG A 257 -12.52 8.16 -12.38
CA ARG A 257 -13.74 7.78 -13.09
C ARG A 257 -13.46 7.05 -14.39
N GLY A 258 -12.37 7.42 -15.08
CA GLY A 258 -11.93 6.80 -16.33
C GLY A 258 -11.54 5.32 -16.21
N THR A 259 -11.10 4.87 -15.04
CA THR A 259 -10.68 3.47 -14.85
C THR A 259 -11.86 2.52 -14.97
N TRP A 260 -11.73 1.44 -15.71
CA TRP A 260 -12.77 0.41 -15.74
C TRP A 260 -12.51 -0.64 -14.67
N GLN A 261 -13.52 -0.90 -13.83
CA GLN A 261 -13.44 -1.85 -12.72
C GLN A 261 -14.49 -2.93 -12.90
N ALA A 262 -14.07 -4.10 -13.37
CA ALA A 262 -14.98 -5.17 -13.74
C ALA A 262 -15.40 -6.05 -12.56
N ARG A 263 -16.58 -6.65 -12.65
CA ARG A 263 -16.94 -7.89 -11.97
C ARG A 263 -16.90 -9.02 -12.97
N ILE A 264 -16.31 -10.14 -12.56
CA ILE A 264 -16.01 -11.27 -13.42
C ILE A 264 -16.58 -12.51 -12.75
N ARG A 265 -17.30 -13.34 -13.50
CA ARG A 265 -17.75 -14.65 -13.07
C ARG A 265 -17.05 -15.72 -13.88
N PHE A 266 -16.63 -16.78 -13.18
CA PHE A 266 -16.05 -17.98 -13.74
C PHE A 266 -17.03 -19.14 -13.52
N GLU A 267 -17.48 -19.77 -14.60
CA GLU A 267 -18.39 -20.91 -14.57
C GLU A 267 -17.74 -22.08 -15.30
N ASN A 268 -17.21 -23.04 -14.53
CA ASN A 268 -16.53 -24.24 -15.03
C ASN A 268 -15.44 -23.95 -16.06
N VAL A 269 -14.65 -22.90 -15.84
CA VAL A 269 -13.58 -22.50 -16.75
C VAL A 269 -12.47 -23.55 -16.70
N LYS A 270 -12.15 -24.14 -17.86
CA LYS A 270 -11.09 -25.14 -18.01
C LYS A 270 -9.75 -24.45 -18.22
N VAL A 271 -8.96 -24.32 -17.16
CA VAL A 271 -7.64 -23.68 -17.19
C VAL A 271 -6.56 -24.75 -17.37
N PRO A 272 -5.76 -24.73 -18.44
CA PRO A 272 -4.70 -25.73 -18.67
C PRO A 272 -3.66 -25.76 -17.56
N LYS A 273 -3.02 -26.93 -17.35
CA LYS A 273 -2.00 -27.10 -16.30
C LYS A 273 -0.84 -26.12 -16.45
N GLU A 274 -0.43 -25.85 -17.69
CA GLU A 274 0.64 -24.91 -18.04
C GLU A 274 0.29 -23.44 -17.72
N ASN A 275 -0.95 -23.14 -17.36
CA ASN A 275 -1.38 -21.83 -16.90
C ASN A 275 -1.38 -21.70 -15.37
N LEU A 276 -0.99 -22.75 -14.61
CA LEU A 276 -0.66 -22.60 -13.19
C LEU A 276 0.55 -21.69 -13.04
N LEU A 277 0.38 -20.59 -12.31
CA LEU A 277 1.45 -19.66 -12.02
C LEU A 277 2.10 -20.02 -10.68
N HIS A 278 3.42 -20.15 -10.68
CA HIS A 278 4.22 -20.56 -9.52
C HIS A 278 4.06 -22.03 -9.08
N ARG A 279 3.23 -22.32 -8.08
CA ARG A 279 3.03 -23.65 -7.48
C ARG A 279 1.65 -23.73 -6.84
N GLU A 280 1.09 -24.93 -6.81
CA GLU A 280 -0.18 -25.20 -6.13
C GLU A 280 -0.14 -24.77 -4.66
N GLY A 281 -1.19 -24.09 -4.21
CA GLY A 281 -1.33 -23.58 -2.84
C GLY A 281 -0.37 -22.44 -2.47
N GLN A 282 0.40 -21.89 -3.43
CA GLN A 282 1.36 -20.81 -3.21
C GLN A 282 0.96 -19.46 -3.87
N GLY A 283 -0.28 -19.33 -4.33
CA GLY A 283 -0.85 -18.11 -4.93
C GLY A 283 -0.90 -16.91 -3.98
N LEU A 284 -1.10 -17.11 -2.67
CA LEU A 284 -1.04 -15.99 -1.71
C LEU A 284 0.36 -15.37 -1.66
N LYS A 285 1.43 -16.18 -1.79
CA LYS A 285 2.80 -15.68 -1.89
C LYS A 285 2.97 -14.85 -3.16
N VAL A 286 2.41 -15.29 -4.29
CA VAL A 286 2.40 -14.52 -5.55
C VAL A 286 1.71 -13.17 -5.34
N ALA A 287 0.50 -13.17 -4.76
CA ALA A 287 -0.26 -11.96 -4.50
C ALA A 287 0.50 -10.97 -3.62
N LEU A 288 0.93 -11.39 -2.42
CA LEU A 288 1.63 -10.53 -1.46
C LEU A 288 2.94 -9.98 -2.03
N THR A 289 3.66 -10.77 -2.85
CA THR A 289 4.89 -10.29 -3.49
C THR A 289 4.60 -9.22 -4.54
N CYS A 290 3.53 -9.37 -5.34
CA CYS A 290 3.15 -8.36 -6.33
C CYS A 290 2.68 -7.06 -5.66
N LEU A 291 1.93 -7.16 -4.54
CA LEU A 291 1.48 -5.99 -3.79
C LEU A 291 2.64 -5.12 -3.28
N ASN A 292 3.85 -5.67 -3.06
CA ASN A 292 5.02 -4.85 -2.71
C ASN A 292 5.34 -3.80 -3.80
N TYR A 293 5.18 -4.16 -5.07
CA TYR A 293 5.35 -3.25 -6.21
C TYR A 293 4.15 -2.32 -6.36
N GLY A 294 2.92 -2.85 -6.24
CA GLY A 294 1.68 -2.07 -6.29
C GLY A 294 1.61 -0.95 -5.25
N ARG A 295 2.10 -1.23 -4.04
CA ARG A 295 2.24 -0.25 -2.95
C ARG A 295 3.13 0.93 -3.32
N CYS A 296 4.20 0.70 -4.07
CA CYS A 296 5.09 1.78 -4.53
C CYS A 296 4.43 2.61 -5.63
N THR A 297 3.82 1.98 -6.64
CA THR A 297 3.20 2.70 -7.76
C THR A 297 1.99 3.52 -7.35
N LEU A 298 1.21 3.00 -6.39
CA LEU A 298 0.14 3.76 -5.75
C LEU A 298 0.72 5.00 -5.02
N SER A 299 1.81 4.81 -4.28
CA SER A 299 2.51 5.90 -3.57
C SER A 299 3.05 6.96 -4.52
N ALA A 300 3.58 6.57 -5.68
CA ALA A 300 4.02 7.50 -6.71
C ALA A 300 2.88 8.35 -7.28
N GLY A 301 1.75 7.72 -7.63
CA GLY A 301 0.59 8.43 -8.16
C GLY A 301 0.09 9.54 -7.22
N VAL A 302 -0.11 9.22 -5.93
CA VAL A 302 -0.55 10.20 -4.93
C VAL A 302 0.53 11.22 -4.58
N THR A 303 1.81 10.84 -4.61
CA THR A 303 2.94 11.77 -4.42
C THR A 303 2.98 12.83 -5.51
N GLY A 304 2.79 12.43 -6.77
CA GLY A 304 2.67 13.35 -7.90
C GLY A 304 1.48 14.30 -7.71
N ALA A 305 0.30 13.75 -7.42
CA ALA A 305 -0.89 14.56 -7.17
C ALA A 305 -0.70 15.56 -6.00
N ALA A 306 -0.08 15.13 -4.90
CA ALA A 306 0.19 15.97 -3.74
C ALA A 306 1.17 17.11 -4.07
N LYS A 307 2.24 16.85 -4.83
CA LYS A 307 3.16 17.89 -5.29
C LYS A 307 2.47 18.91 -6.19
N GLN A 308 1.67 18.43 -7.16
CA GLN A 308 0.88 19.32 -8.01
C GLN A 308 -0.09 20.19 -7.20
N ALA A 309 -0.79 19.59 -6.23
CA ALA A 309 -1.71 20.30 -5.35
C ALA A 309 -0.99 21.37 -4.50
N ALA A 310 0.15 21.01 -3.91
CA ALA A 310 0.95 21.92 -3.09
C ALA A 310 1.50 23.09 -3.91
N GLU A 311 2.04 22.83 -5.12
CA GLU A 311 2.55 23.86 -6.03
C GLU A 311 1.43 24.81 -6.48
N GLN A 312 0.29 24.26 -6.92
CA GLN A 312 -0.86 25.04 -7.36
C GLN A 312 -1.41 25.93 -6.23
N ALA A 313 -1.60 25.37 -5.03
CA ALA A 313 -2.05 26.12 -3.86
C ALA A 313 -1.03 27.19 -3.41
N THR A 314 0.27 26.88 -3.48
CA THR A 314 1.33 27.86 -3.18
C THR A 314 1.29 29.03 -4.16
N LYS A 315 1.07 28.76 -5.45
CA LYS A 315 0.93 29.81 -6.46
C LYS A 315 -0.33 30.65 -6.26
N TRP A 316 -1.43 30.01 -5.86
CA TRP A 316 -2.68 30.70 -5.54
C TRP A 316 -2.50 31.68 -4.38
N VAL A 317 -1.84 31.31 -3.28
CA VAL A 317 -1.72 32.21 -2.12
C VAL A 317 -0.81 33.41 -2.37
N GLN A 318 0.12 33.31 -3.34
CA GLN A 318 0.94 34.44 -3.77
C GLN A 318 0.14 35.51 -4.52
N THR A 319 -0.96 35.12 -5.17
CA THR A 319 -1.72 35.98 -6.09
C THR A 319 -3.10 36.34 -5.56
N ARG A 320 -3.69 35.50 -4.70
CA ARG A 320 -4.99 35.75 -4.09
C ARG A 320 -4.87 36.81 -3.00
N TYR A 321 -5.62 37.90 -3.17
CA TYR A 321 -5.66 39.02 -2.24
C TYR A 321 -6.92 38.97 -1.38
N GLN A 322 -6.77 39.04 -0.05
CA GLN A 322 -7.87 39.24 0.91
C GLN A 322 -7.37 40.10 2.07
N PHE A 323 -8.28 40.88 2.67
CA PHE A 323 -7.93 41.83 3.74
C PHE A 323 -6.72 42.72 3.38
N GLN A 324 -6.70 43.22 2.14
CA GLN A 324 -5.69 44.16 1.61
C GLN A 324 -4.24 43.63 1.55
N ARG A 325 -4.03 42.30 1.50
CA ARG A 325 -2.72 41.68 1.22
C ARG A 325 -2.84 40.29 0.61
N PRO A 326 -1.76 39.71 0.04
CA PRO A 326 -1.76 38.32 -0.40
C PRO A 326 -2.08 37.34 0.72
N LEU A 327 -2.69 36.20 0.40
CA LEU A 327 -2.90 35.13 1.37
C LEU A 327 -1.58 34.57 1.93
N ALA A 328 -0.48 34.67 1.18
CA ALA A 328 0.85 34.26 1.63
C ALA A 328 1.36 35.01 2.88
N ASP A 329 0.78 36.18 3.20
CA ASP A 329 1.19 36.99 4.36
C ASP A 329 0.52 36.55 5.68
N PHE A 330 -0.40 35.59 5.65
CA PHE A 330 -1.09 35.10 6.84
C PHE A 330 -0.38 33.85 7.38
N GLU A 331 -0.02 33.86 8.66
CA GLU A 331 0.72 32.78 9.33
C GLU A 331 0.01 31.42 9.23
N LEU A 332 -1.33 31.38 9.33
CA LEU A 332 -2.09 30.13 9.16
C LEU A 332 -2.00 29.55 7.73
N VAL A 333 -1.80 30.41 6.72
CA VAL A 333 -1.55 29.97 5.35
C VAL A 333 -0.11 29.49 5.21
N GLN A 334 0.86 30.23 5.77
CA GLN A 334 2.28 29.85 5.79
C GLN A 334 2.48 28.49 6.47
N LYS A 335 1.77 28.22 7.57
CA LYS A 335 1.76 26.92 8.25
C LYS A 335 1.37 25.80 7.30
N ARG A 336 0.23 25.92 6.61
CA ARG A 336 -0.22 24.91 5.65
C ARG A 336 0.75 24.74 4.48
N VAL A 337 1.30 25.83 3.95
CA VAL A 337 2.32 25.76 2.88
C VAL A 337 3.55 25.00 3.36
N ALA A 338 4.07 25.32 4.54
CA ALA A 338 5.23 24.65 5.12
C ALA A 338 4.96 23.15 5.36
N GLU A 339 3.80 22.80 5.94
CA GLU A 339 3.39 21.41 6.16
C GLU A 339 3.26 20.63 4.83
N MET A 340 2.60 21.22 3.82
CA MET A 340 2.42 20.57 2.52
C MET A 340 3.75 20.22 1.86
N HIS A 341 4.67 21.18 1.80
CA HIS A 341 6.00 20.95 1.19
C HIS A 341 6.85 19.99 2.02
N ALA A 342 6.77 20.04 3.36
CA ALA A 342 7.46 19.10 4.24
C ALA A 342 7.02 17.65 4.00
N PHE A 343 5.71 17.39 3.92
CA PHE A 343 5.21 16.05 3.62
C PHE A 343 5.50 15.62 2.19
N CYS A 344 5.39 16.50 1.19
CA CYS A 344 5.78 16.16 -0.19
C CYS A 344 7.26 15.71 -0.26
N PHE A 345 8.16 16.42 0.43
CA PHE A 345 9.58 16.05 0.48
C PHE A 345 9.81 14.71 1.18
N ALA A 346 9.10 14.45 2.29
CA ALA A 346 9.22 13.19 3.02
C ALA A 346 8.63 11.99 2.25
N MET A 347 7.50 12.18 1.57
CA MET A 347 6.86 11.16 0.74
C MET A 347 7.77 10.75 -0.40
N ASP A 348 8.31 11.73 -1.13
CA ASP A 348 9.31 11.50 -2.18
C ASP A 348 10.54 10.75 -1.63
N SER A 349 11.07 11.23 -0.49
CA SER A 349 12.24 10.62 0.14
C SER A 349 12.01 9.14 0.47
N MET A 350 10.87 8.81 1.07
CA MET A 350 10.52 7.43 1.43
C MET A 350 10.21 6.57 0.20
N LEU A 351 9.45 7.10 -0.77
CA LEU A 351 9.09 6.39 -2.00
C LEU A 351 10.32 5.90 -2.75
N TYR A 352 11.26 6.80 -3.07
CA TYR A 352 12.43 6.41 -3.86
C TYR A 352 13.46 5.62 -3.04
N ALA A 353 13.50 5.78 -1.71
CA ALA A 353 14.28 4.89 -0.85
C ALA A 353 13.78 3.44 -0.95
N VAL A 354 12.46 3.23 -0.89
CA VAL A 354 11.85 1.90 -1.02
C VAL A 354 11.94 1.35 -2.44
N CYS A 355 11.82 2.20 -3.47
CA CYS A 355 12.11 1.78 -4.84
C CYS A 355 13.54 1.24 -4.97
N GLY A 356 14.52 1.93 -4.36
CA GLY A 356 15.90 1.45 -4.32
C GLY A 356 16.07 0.11 -3.59
N MET A 357 15.31 -0.15 -2.53
CA MET A 357 15.30 -1.47 -1.85
C MET A 357 14.76 -2.58 -2.77
N LEU A 358 13.71 -2.28 -3.54
CA LEU A 358 13.15 -3.20 -4.53
C LEU A 358 14.13 -3.49 -5.67
N ASP A 359 14.76 -2.45 -6.23
CA ASP A 359 15.73 -2.58 -7.32
C ASP A 359 17.00 -3.36 -6.90
N ARG A 360 17.40 -3.26 -5.63
CA ARG A 360 18.48 -4.07 -5.05
C ARG A 360 18.07 -5.50 -4.68
N HIS A 361 16.78 -5.82 -4.75
CA HIS A 361 16.22 -7.11 -4.34
C HIS A 361 16.47 -7.43 -2.85
N ASP A 362 16.33 -6.41 -2.00
CA ASP A 362 16.47 -6.59 -0.55
C ASP A 362 15.44 -7.65 -0.06
N PRO A 363 15.83 -8.62 0.79
CA PRO A 363 15.04 -9.83 1.04
C PRO A 363 13.81 -9.62 1.95
N ASP A 364 13.82 -8.60 2.80
CA ASP A 364 12.79 -8.35 3.81
C ASP A 364 12.28 -6.90 3.74
N ILE A 365 11.35 -6.66 2.81
CA ILE A 365 10.88 -5.31 2.43
C ILE A 365 9.36 -5.12 2.57
N MET A 366 8.63 -6.14 3.01
CA MET A 366 7.16 -6.10 3.03
C MET A 366 6.63 -5.02 4.00
N VAL A 367 7.35 -4.77 5.09
CA VAL A 367 6.96 -3.77 6.09
C VAL A 367 7.27 -2.36 5.60
N GLU A 368 8.39 -2.19 4.90
CA GLU A 368 8.85 -0.93 4.29
C GLU A 368 7.91 -0.49 3.17
N THR A 369 7.51 -1.41 2.30
CA THR A 369 6.52 -1.13 1.23
C THR A 369 5.13 -0.83 1.80
N ALA A 370 4.70 -1.53 2.87
CA ALA A 370 3.45 -1.21 3.57
C ALA A 370 3.49 0.19 4.22
N ALA A 371 4.62 0.53 4.87
CA ALA A 371 4.84 1.84 5.46
C ALA A 371 4.86 2.96 4.41
N CYS A 372 5.50 2.73 3.26
CA CYS A 372 5.50 3.66 2.13
C CYS A 372 4.09 3.92 1.62
N LYS A 373 3.32 2.86 1.37
CA LYS A 373 1.91 2.98 0.94
C LYS A 373 1.06 3.74 1.95
N TYR A 374 1.17 3.37 3.22
CA TYR A 374 0.41 4.01 4.29
C TYR A 374 0.76 5.49 4.40
N PHE A 375 2.05 5.82 4.52
CA PHE A 375 2.54 7.18 4.68
C PHE A 375 2.17 8.06 3.47
N CYS A 376 2.43 7.60 2.25
CA CYS A 376 2.18 8.41 1.05
C CYS A 376 0.69 8.59 0.79
N SER A 377 -0.14 7.59 1.03
CA SER A 377 -1.60 7.72 0.84
C SER A 377 -2.26 8.60 1.90
N GLU A 378 -1.81 8.54 3.15
CA GLU A 378 -2.35 9.34 4.25
C GLU A 378 -1.89 10.80 4.14
N GLU A 379 -0.58 11.04 4.07
CA GLU A 379 -0.06 12.40 4.01
C GLU A 379 -0.33 13.05 2.66
N GLY A 380 -0.32 12.28 1.56
CA GLY A 380 -0.70 12.79 0.25
C GLY A 380 -2.15 13.28 0.23
N TRP A 381 -3.08 12.55 0.85
CA TRP A 381 -4.45 13.02 1.05
C TRP A 381 -4.50 14.30 1.89
N ASN A 382 -3.78 14.36 3.00
CA ASN A 382 -3.75 15.53 3.88
C ASN A 382 -3.19 16.78 3.18
N VAL A 383 -2.18 16.61 2.32
CA VAL A 383 -1.62 17.67 1.47
C VAL A 383 -2.68 18.17 0.49
N ILE A 384 -3.32 17.25 -0.25
CA ILE A 384 -4.33 17.58 -1.26
C ILE A 384 -5.55 18.29 -0.63
N ASP A 385 -5.99 17.83 0.55
CA ASP A 385 -7.10 18.43 1.29
C ASP A 385 -6.72 19.81 1.87
N SER A 386 -5.49 19.96 2.39
CA SER A 386 -4.98 21.25 2.84
C SER A 386 -4.87 22.27 1.71
N ALA A 387 -4.47 21.80 0.52
CA ALA A 387 -4.39 22.59 -0.68
C ALA A 387 -5.79 23.01 -1.18
N MET A 388 -6.78 22.10 -1.15
CA MET A 388 -8.21 22.41 -1.38
C MET A 388 -8.69 23.52 -0.44
N GLN A 389 -8.39 23.39 0.85
CA GLN A 389 -8.79 24.37 1.87
C GLN A 389 -8.15 25.75 1.66
N ILE A 390 -6.91 25.81 1.15
CA ILE A 390 -6.23 27.04 0.75
C ILE A 390 -6.88 27.66 -0.49
N TYR A 391 -7.23 26.83 -1.47
CA TYR A 391 -7.90 27.24 -2.70
C TYR A 391 -9.28 27.86 -2.40
N GLY A 392 -9.97 27.35 -1.38
CA GLY A 392 -11.28 27.83 -0.95
C GLY A 392 -12.36 27.40 -1.93
N GLY A 393 -13.38 28.25 -2.14
CA GLY A 393 -14.50 27.94 -3.04
C GLY A 393 -14.08 27.63 -4.47
N GLU A 394 -12.98 28.23 -4.95
CA GLU A 394 -12.42 27.93 -6.27
C GLU A 394 -11.99 26.48 -6.38
N GLY A 395 -11.40 25.88 -5.35
CA GLY A 395 -10.95 24.48 -5.41
C GLY A 395 -12.10 23.49 -5.60
N TYR A 396 -13.32 23.91 -5.24
CA TYR A 396 -14.52 23.07 -5.27
C TYR A 396 -15.27 23.14 -6.61
N VAL A 397 -14.90 24.05 -7.51
CA VAL A 397 -15.50 24.12 -8.86
C VAL A 397 -14.74 23.22 -9.84
N THR A 398 -15.46 22.68 -10.83
CA THR A 398 -14.89 21.69 -11.77
C THR A 398 -13.98 22.32 -12.83
N GLU A 399 -14.05 23.63 -13.04
CA GLU A 399 -13.37 24.34 -14.14
C GLU A 399 -11.84 24.35 -14.04
N ASN A 400 -11.28 24.25 -12.82
CA ASN A 400 -9.83 24.27 -12.59
C ASN A 400 -9.26 22.88 -12.24
N GLU A 401 -10.08 21.83 -12.36
CA GLU A 401 -9.67 20.43 -12.21
C GLU A 401 -9.15 20.02 -10.83
N PHE A 402 -9.08 20.95 -9.87
CA PHE A 402 -8.56 20.69 -8.52
C PHE A 402 -9.47 19.73 -7.75
N GLU A 403 -10.78 19.89 -7.90
CA GLU A 403 -11.77 18.98 -7.31
C GLU A 403 -11.60 17.53 -7.83
N ARG A 404 -11.23 17.35 -9.11
CA ARG A 404 -10.94 16.04 -9.68
C ARG A 404 -9.71 15.43 -9.03
N LEU A 405 -8.63 16.20 -8.90
CA LEU A 405 -7.42 15.76 -8.20
C LEU A 405 -7.76 15.35 -6.76
N TRP A 406 -8.61 16.10 -6.07
CA TRP A 406 -9.11 15.74 -4.75
C TRP A 406 -9.92 14.42 -4.76
N ARG A 407 -10.95 14.27 -5.60
CA ARG A 407 -11.76 13.04 -5.69
C ARG A 407 -10.93 11.80 -6.04
N ASP A 408 -10.05 11.91 -7.02
CA ASP A 408 -9.24 10.81 -7.55
C ASP A 408 -8.31 10.22 -6.49
N ASN A 409 -7.86 11.04 -5.54
CA ASN A 409 -6.85 10.62 -4.59
C ASN A 409 -7.41 9.98 -3.32
N ARG A 410 -8.71 10.07 -3.04
CA ARG A 410 -9.31 9.47 -1.84
C ARG A 410 -9.15 7.95 -1.77
N ILE A 411 -9.13 7.28 -2.91
CA ILE A 411 -9.09 5.82 -3.01
C ILE A 411 -7.75 5.22 -2.55
N HIS A 412 -6.65 5.98 -2.58
CA HIS A 412 -5.30 5.53 -2.21
C HIS A 412 -5.21 5.03 -0.75
N ARG A 413 -6.06 5.56 0.14
CA ARG A 413 -6.15 5.12 1.54
C ARG A 413 -6.89 3.79 1.74
N ILE A 414 -7.53 3.26 0.69
CA ILE A 414 -8.42 2.09 0.76
C ILE A 414 -7.81 0.88 0.05
N VAL A 415 -7.32 1.05 -1.17
CA VAL A 415 -6.81 -0.06 -2.01
C VAL A 415 -5.34 -0.40 -1.67
N GLU A 416 -4.83 -1.51 -2.20
CA GLU A 416 -3.50 -2.08 -1.87
C GLU A 416 -3.32 -2.36 -0.36
N GLY A 417 -4.44 -2.67 0.31
CA GLY A 417 -4.58 -2.80 1.75
C GLY A 417 -4.99 -1.49 2.40
N SER A 418 -6.12 -1.44 3.11
CA SER A 418 -6.57 -0.21 3.78
C SER A 418 -5.53 0.30 4.78
N ASN A 419 -5.51 1.60 5.04
CA ASN A 419 -4.51 2.18 5.94
C ASN A 419 -4.56 1.58 7.34
N GLU A 420 -5.74 1.23 7.85
CA GLU A 420 -5.91 0.55 9.15
C GLU A 420 -5.28 -0.85 9.13
N VAL A 421 -5.48 -1.60 8.04
CA VAL A 421 -4.84 -2.92 7.86
C VAL A 421 -3.33 -2.78 7.73
N MET A 422 -2.83 -1.73 7.06
CA MET A 422 -1.39 -1.46 6.98
C MET A 422 -0.81 -1.13 8.35
N GLN A 423 -1.48 -0.32 9.17
CA GLN A 423 -1.04 -0.05 10.54
C GLN A 423 -0.94 -1.34 11.37
N SER A 424 -1.99 -2.17 11.39
CA SER A 424 -1.95 -3.46 12.08
C SER A 424 -0.88 -4.39 11.49
N PHE A 425 -0.70 -4.41 10.18
CA PHE A 425 0.34 -5.20 9.51
C PHE A 425 1.74 -4.74 9.91
N ILE A 426 2.01 -3.44 9.92
CA ILE A 426 3.31 -2.86 10.29
C ILE A 426 3.61 -3.13 11.76
N PHE A 427 2.63 -2.96 12.64
CA PHE A 427 2.77 -3.32 14.05
C PHE A 427 3.07 -4.82 14.21
N ALA A 428 2.23 -5.68 13.63
CA ALA A 428 2.33 -7.11 13.80
C ALA A 428 3.62 -7.66 13.18
N TYR A 429 3.87 -7.44 11.89
CA TYR A 429 5.06 -7.97 11.22
C TYR A 429 6.35 -7.22 11.59
N GLY A 430 6.26 -5.96 12.02
CA GLY A 430 7.41 -5.20 12.52
C GLY A 430 7.86 -5.67 13.91
N GLY A 431 6.90 -5.95 14.80
CA GLY A 431 7.17 -6.33 16.19
C GLY A 431 7.20 -7.84 16.46
N LYS A 432 6.68 -8.69 15.56
CA LYS A 432 6.47 -10.13 15.78
C LYS A 432 7.69 -10.83 16.36
N GLN A 433 8.86 -10.71 15.73
CA GLN A 433 10.07 -11.40 16.18
C GLN A 433 10.50 -10.94 17.57
N LEU A 434 10.33 -9.66 17.90
CA LEU A 434 10.62 -9.16 19.24
C LEU A 434 9.61 -9.69 20.26
N ALA A 435 8.32 -9.75 19.91
CA ALA A 435 7.29 -10.32 20.77
C ALA A 435 7.51 -11.82 21.02
N GLU A 436 7.82 -12.60 19.98
CA GLU A 436 8.18 -14.02 20.09
C GLU A 436 9.42 -14.22 20.97
N TYR A 437 10.45 -13.37 20.80
CA TYR A 437 11.62 -13.35 21.64
C TYR A 437 11.29 -13.03 23.11
N MET A 438 10.41 -12.04 23.35
CA MET A 438 9.95 -11.69 24.69
C MET A 438 9.18 -12.82 25.36
N LEU A 439 8.25 -13.45 24.65
CA LEU A 439 7.49 -14.61 25.12
C LEU A 439 8.43 -15.79 25.43
N GLY A 440 9.41 -16.05 24.56
CA GLY A 440 10.43 -17.05 24.80
C GLY A 440 11.16 -16.82 26.13
N VAL A 441 11.55 -15.57 26.43
CA VAL A 441 12.20 -15.22 27.70
C VAL A 441 11.23 -15.33 28.89
N LEU A 442 10.00 -14.81 28.80
CA LEU A 442 9.01 -14.88 29.87
C LEU A 442 8.68 -16.34 30.23
N ASN A 443 8.45 -17.19 29.23
CA ASN A 443 8.21 -18.63 29.41
C ASN A 443 9.37 -19.37 30.10
N THR A 444 10.59 -18.82 30.11
CA THR A 444 11.70 -19.42 30.89
C THR A 444 11.69 -19.07 32.37
N VAL A 445 10.96 -18.04 32.78
CA VAL A 445 10.93 -17.51 34.16
C VAL A 445 9.53 -17.51 34.80
N GLU A 446 8.48 -17.76 34.02
CA GLU A 446 7.09 -17.76 34.44
C GLU A 446 6.69 -19.08 35.13
N TRP A 447 5.83 -18.98 36.14
CA TRP A 447 5.31 -20.12 36.89
C TRP A 447 4.21 -20.82 36.09
N SER A 448 4.35 -22.13 35.87
CA SER A 448 3.37 -22.96 35.16
C SER A 448 2.46 -23.67 36.16
N ASP A 449 1.16 -23.49 36.04
CA ASP A 449 0.18 -24.17 36.89
C ASP A 449 0.07 -25.68 36.59
N ASP A 450 0.59 -26.11 35.43
CA ASP A 450 0.61 -27.51 35.00
C ASP A 450 1.86 -28.28 35.51
N GLU A 451 2.80 -27.59 36.16
CA GLU A 451 4.03 -28.16 36.71
C GLU A 451 3.98 -28.19 38.24
N THR A 452 4.58 -29.22 38.87
CA THR A 452 4.73 -29.20 40.33
C THR A 452 5.65 -28.07 40.78
N VAL A 453 5.51 -27.62 42.03
CA VAL A 453 6.36 -26.56 42.63
C VAL A 453 7.86 -26.86 42.43
N GLY A 454 8.27 -28.13 42.54
CA GLY A 454 9.67 -28.54 42.33
C GLY A 454 10.11 -28.50 40.86
N GLU A 455 9.21 -28.81 39.93
CA GLU A 455 9.46 -28.73 38.49
C GLU A 455 9.53 -27.28 38.02
N ASN A 456 8.63 -26.42 38.49
CA ASN A 456 8.68 -24.98 38.28
C ASN A 456 10.00 -24.37 38.75
N VAL A 457 10.38 -24.63 40.02
CA VAL A 457 11.63 -24.12 40.58
C VAL A 457 12.84 -24.68 39.82
N SER A 458 12.83 -25.95 39.42
CA SER A 458 13.90 -26.57 38.63
C SER A 458 14.01 -26.01 37.21
N ARG A 459 12.88 -25.77 36.52
CA ARG A 459 12.83 -25.15 35.17
C ARG A 459 13.30 -23.71 35.23
N ILE A 460 12.79 -22.92 36.17
CA ILE A 460 13.18 -21.51 36.37
C ILE A 460 14.67 -21.43 36.71
N LEU A 461 15.19 -22.27 37.61
CA LEU A 461 16.63 -22.30 37.94
C LEU A 461 17.46 -22.76 36.72
N LYS A 462 17.10 -23.86 36.04
CA LYS A 462 17.86 -24.34 34.87
C LYS A 462 17.83 -23.35 33.71
N GLY A 463 16.68 -22.75 33.43
CA GLY A 463 16.51 -21.68 32.44
C GLY A 463 17.35 -20.45 32.78
N ALA A 464 17.31 -20.02 34.04
CA ALA A 464 18.11 -18.89 34.54
C ALA A 464 19.63 -19.17 34.60
N PHE A 465 20.08 -20.43 34.55
CA PHE A 465 21.50 -20.82 34.57
C PHE A 465 22.04 -21.31 33.20
N THR A 466 21.23 -21.31 32.14
CA THR A 466 21.70 -21.68 30.79
C THR A 466 22.48 -20.52 30.17
N PRO A 467 23.74 -20.70 29.71
CA PRO A 467 24.58 -19.58 29.25
C PRO A 467 23.99 -18.75 28.09
N SER A 468 23.22 -19.36 27.19
CA SER A 468 22.52 -18.66 26.10
C SER A 468 21.35 -17.83 26.63
N THR A 469 20.52 -18.41 27.51
CA THR A 469 19.37 -17.75 28.14
C THR A 469 19.79 -16.61 29.07
N ILE A 470 20.89 -16.74 29.82
CA ILE A 470 21.46 -15.63 30.61
C ILE A 470 21.91 -14.50 29.68
N ARG A 471 22.70 -14.81 28.65
CA ARG A 471 23.29 -13.80 27.78
C ARG A 471 22.24 -13.02 26.99
N GLN A 472 21.14 -13.67 26.62
CA GLN A 472 20.07 -13.07 25.82
C GLN A 472 18.92 -12.54 26.69
N GLY A 473 18.45 -13.28 27.71
CA GLY A 473 17.32 -12.90 28.56
C GLY A 473 17.62 -11.82 29.61
N THR A 474 18.86 -11.73 30.11
CA THR A 474 19.20 -10.76 31.19
C THR A 474 19.04 -9.30 30.76
N PRO A 475 19.54 -8.86 29.58
CA PRO A 475 19.30 -7.49 29.12
C PRO A 475 17.82 -7.16 28.97
N LEU A 476 17.03 -8.06 28.38
CA LEU A 476 15.60 -7.86 28.20
C LEU A 476 14.87 -7.78 29.55
N ALA A 477 15.19 -8.66 30.50
CA ALA A 477 14.60 -8.67 31.82
C ALA A 477 14.95 -7.39 32.61
N THR A 478 16.18 -6.89 32.51
CA THR A 478 16.54 -5.61 33.15
C THR A 478 15.85 -4.41 32.50
N GLU A 479 15.64 -4.42 31.17
CA GLU A 479 14.86 -3.39 30.50
C GLU A 479 13.39 -3.38 30.93
N ILE A 480 12.76 -4.55 31.00
CA ILE A 480 11.31 -4.71 31.26
C ILE A 480 10.97 -4.61 32.75
N PHE A 481 11.77 -5.19 33.65
CA PHE A 481 11.46 -5.29 35.09
C PHE A 481 12.22 -4.29 35.94
N LEU A 482 13.43 -3.90 35.55
CA LEU A 482 14.25 -2.92 36.28
C LEU A 482 14.23 -1.52 35.63
N GLY A 483 13.54 -1.37 34.49
CA GLY A 483 13.41 -0.09 33.79
C GLY A 483 14.72 0.43 33.20
N VAL A 484 15.74 -0.43 33.03
CA VAL A 484 17.01 -0.05 32.41
C VAL A 484 16.75 0.34 30.96
N LYS A 485 17.26 1.49 30.51
CA LYS A 485 17.13 1.88 29.11
C LYS A 485 18.20 1.18 28.28
N LYS A 486 17.79 0.55 27.17
CA LYS A 486 18.71 0.09 26.13
C LYS A 486 19.62 1.23 25.67
N ALA A 487 20.87 0.98 25.30
CA ALA A 487 21.71 2.02 24.71
C ALA A 487 21.05 2.62 23.46
N LYS A 488 21.21 3.93 23.25
CA LYS A 488 20.74 4.56 22.01
C LYS A 488 21.50 3.96 20.81
N PRO A 489 20.83 3.64 19.70
CA PRO A 489 21.53 3.32 18.47
C PRO A 489 22.32 4.54 17.99
N ASP A 490 23.34 4.30 17.17
CA ASP A 490 24.10 5.37 16.53
C ASP A 490 23.66 5.53 15.07
N VAL A 491 23.79 6.74 14.53
CA VAL A 491 23.58 7.05 13.12
C VAL A 491 24.78 7.87 12.65
N THR A 492 25.71 7.18 12.00
CA THR A 492 27.06 7.65 11.71
C THR A 492 27.23 8.15 10.28
N ARG A 493 26.43 7.66 9.33
CA ARG A 493 26.52 7.94 7.89
C ARG A 493 25.73 9.19 7.49
N VAL A 494 25.85 10.25 8.29
CA VAL A 494 25.11 11.50 8.08
C VAL A 494 26.01 12.72 8.18
N HIS A 495 25.78 13.69 7.30
CA HIS A 495 26.50 14.95 7.27
C HIS A 495 26.46 15.65 8.65
N PRO A 496 27.58 16.26 9.12
CA PRO A 496 27.68 16.85 10.45
C PRO A 496 26.57 17.85 10.80
N SER A 497 26.07 18.62 9.82
CA SER A 497 24.99 19.59 10.02
C SER A 497 23.64 18.96 10.38
N LEU A 498 23.45 17.66 10.13
CA LEU A 498 22.22 16.93 10.40
C LEU A 498 22.33 16.03 11.65
N ARG A 499 23.48 16.01 12.33
CA ARG A 499 23.75 15.11 13.46
C ARG A 499 22.75 15.25 14.60
N SER A 500 22.31 16.46 14.91
CA SER A 500 21.31 16.69 15.97
C SER A 500 19.96 16.02 15.65
N PHE A 501 19.57 15.95 14.38
CA PHE A 501 18.36 15.25 13.95
C PHE A 501 18.55 13.73 14.01
N ALA A 502 19.73 13.23 13.66
CA ALA A 502 20.08 11.82 13.75
C ALA A 502 20.11 11.32 15.21
N GLU A 503 20.67 12.11 16.13
CA GLU A 503 20.64 11.82 17.58
C GLU A 503 19.21 11.82 18.16
N ARG A 504 18.33 12.68 17.63
CA ARG A 504 16.92 12.71 18.02
C ARG A 504 16.17 11.50 17.49
N LEU A 505 16.39 11.11 16.24
CA LEU A 505 15.87 9.85 15.67
C LEU A 505 16.31 8.65 16.51
N ALA A 506 17.59 8.55 16.85
CA ALA A 506 18.10 7.48 17.72
C ALA A 506 17.41 7.46 19.10
N SER A 507 17.09 8.64 19.65
CA SER A 507 16.34 8.75 20.89
C SER A 507 14.90 8.24 20.73
N HIS A 508 14.24 8.51 19.60
CA HIS A 508 12.91 7.96 19.29
C HIS A 508 12.94 6.45 19.12
N VAL A 509 13.95 5.88 18.47
CA VAL A 509 14.10 4.43 18.32
C VAL A 509 14.28 3.74 19.68
N GLN A 510 15.08 4.33 20.58
CA GLN A 510 15.23 3.87 21.96
C GLN A 510 13.89 3.89 22.73
N THR A 511 13.13 4.97 22.59
CA THR A 511 11.80 5.09 23.21
C THR A 511 10.83 4.09 22.62
N HIS A 512 10.77 3.95 21.29
CA HIS A 512 9.85 3.07 20.59
C HIS A 512 10.03 1.60 20.99
N THR A 513 11.26 1.08 21.02
CA THR A 513 11.51 -0.31 21.47
C THR A 513 11.07 -0.52 22.92
N ARG A 514 11.27 0.48 23.78
CA ARG A 514 10.84 0.43 25.18
C ARG A 514 9.32 0.40 25.27
N GLU A 515 8.63 1.31 24.59
CA GLU A 515 7.16 1.38 24.62
C GLU A 515 6.51 0.13 24.03
N PHE A 516 7.07 -0.43 22.95
CA PHE A 516 6.60 -1.70 22.42
C PHE A 516 6.71 -2.83 23.45
N LYS A 517 7.85 -2.94 24.14
CA LYS A 517 8.06 -3.97 25.19
C LYS A 517 7.11 -3.77 26.37
N LEU A 518 6.94 -2.53 26.83
CA LEU A 518 6.04 -2.22 27.94
C LEU A 518 4.58 -2.51 27.57
N ALA A 519 4.13 -2.08 26.41
CA ALA A 519 2.78 -2.37 25.92
C ALA A 519 2.54 -3.89 25.76
N SER A 520 3.53 -4.61 25.21
CA SER A 520 3.43 -6.07 25.05
C SER A 520 3.37 -6.82 26.38
N LYS A 521 4.08 -6.33 27.40
CA LYS A 521 4.00 -6.87 28.76
C LYS A 521 2.67 -6.53 29.44
N GLU A 522 2.21 -5.29 29.32
CA GLU A 522 1.01 -4.80 30.03
C GLU A 522 -0.27 -5.40 29.46
N LEU A 523 -0.34 -5.56 28.14
CA LEU A 523 -1.54 -6.04 27.45
C LEU A 523 -1.49 -7.53 27.14
N GLU A 524 -0.32 -8.17 27.18
CA GLU A 524 -0.14 -9.60 26.89
C GLU A 524 -0.87 -10.00 25.59
N GLU A 525 -1.72 -11.02 25.61
CA GLU A 525 -2.51 -11.47 24.46
C GLU A 525 -3.49 -10.40 23.95
N ALA A 526 -3.99 -9.51 24.83
CA ALA A 526 -4.94 -8.48 24.45
C ALA A 526 -4.35 -7.48 23.46
N ILE A 527 -3.02 -7.35 23.38
CA ILE A 527 -2.36 -6.44 22.41
C ILE A 527 -2.76 -6.76 20.97
N VAL A 528 -3.09 -8.01 20.65
CA VAL A 528 -3.52 -8.46 19.33
C VAL A 528 -4.86 -7.85 18.91
N SER A 529 -5.71 -7.50 19.88
CA SER A 529 -7.03 -6.88 19.63
C SER A 529 -7.08 -5.38 19.91
N ARG A 530 -6.10 -4.82 20.64
CA ARG A 530 -6.02 -3.38 20.99
C ARG A 530 -5.46 -2.54 19.82
N GLN A 531 -6.19 -2.47 18.71
CA GLN A 531 -5.76 -1.82 17.47
C GLN A 531 -5.35 -0.34 17.62
N ALA A 532 -5.93 0.42 18.55
CA ALA A 532 -5.52 1.81 18.81
C ALA A 532 -4.07 1.91 19.34
N VAL A 533 -3.63 0.93 20.14
CA VAL A 533 -2.24 0.82 20.61
C VAL A 533 -1.32 0.40 19.47
N GLN A 534 -1.76 -0.58 18.67
CA GLN A 534 -1.03 -1.03 17.48
C GLN A 534 -0.77 0.13 16.51
N ALA A 535 -1.81 0.93 16.22
CA ALA A 535 -1.74 2.07 15.31
C ALA A 535 -0.70 3.11 15.77
N ARG A 536 -0.70 3.50 17.05
CA ARG A 536 0.29 4.46 17.58
C ARG A 536 1.73 3.96 17.46
N LEU A 537 1.97 2.67 17.69
CA LEU A 537 3.29 2.06 17.56
C LEU A 537 3.69 1.96 16.07
N ALA A 538 2.78 1.55 15.19
CA ALA A 538 3.01 1.53 13.75
C ALA A 538 3.33 2.92 13.19
N ASP A 539 2.55 3.94 13.57
CA ASP A 539 2.76 5.33 13.15
C ASP A 539 4.14 5.84 13.57
N ASN A 540 4.59 5.53 14.78
CA ASN A 540 5.94 5.87 15.24
C ASN A 540 7.00 5.22 14.36
N ALA A 541 6.86 3.93 14.04
CA ALA A 541 7.80 3.21 13.19
C ALA A 541 7.86 3.81 11.76
N VAL A 542 6.69 4.15 11.20
CA VAL A 542 6.55 4.78 9.87
C VAL A 542 7.22 6.15 9.84
N LEU A 543 6.94 7.01 10.84
CA LEU A 543 7.53 8.35 10.93
C LEU A 543 9.06 8.30 11.09
N MET A 544 9.58 7.37 11.91
CA MET A 544 11.02 7.16 12.05
C MET A 544 11.66 6.65 10.76
N PHE A 545 10.97 5.80 9.99
CA PHE A 545 11.46 5.35 8.69
C PHE A 545 11.49 6.49 7.66
N ALA A 546 10.42 7.29 7.56
CA ALA A 546 10.40 8.48 6.70
C ALA A 546 11.50 9.48 7.08
N TRP A 547 11.70 9.71 8.39
CA TRP A 547 12.79 10.54 8.92
C TRP A 547 14.15 10.04 8.45
N SER A 548 14.39 8.73 8.53
CA SER A 548 15.65 8.12 8.08
C SER A 548 15.89 8.33 6.58
N CYS A 549 14.83 8.20 5.77
CA CYS A 549 14.90 8.45 4.33
C CYS A 549 15.19 9.92 4.01
N VAL A 550 14.56 10.86 4.74
CA VAL A 550 14.81 12.31 4.63
C VAL A 550 16.26 12.65 4.99
N LEU A 551 16.80 12.09 6.07
CA LEU A 551 18.21 12.27 6.44
C LEU A 551 19.15 11.80 5.33
N SER A 552 18.89 10.62 4.77
CA SER A 552 19.69 10.05 3.69
C SER A 552 19.66 10.89 2.42
N LYS A 553 18.47 11.37 2.01
CA LYS A 553 18.34 12.24 0.84
C LYS A 553 19.07 13.57 1.04
N LEU A 554 18.92 14.20 2.21
CA LEU A 554 19.60 15.46 2.51
C LEU A 554 21.12 15.29 2.62
N ASP A 555 21.59 14.19 3.20
CA ASP A 555 23.01 13.84 3.25
C ASP A 555 23.62 13.77 1.84
N GLN A 556 22.96 13.06 0.92
CA GLN A 556 23.37 12.97 -0.48
C GLN A 556 23.36 14.35 -1.17
N GLN A 557 22.31 15.16 -0.98
CA GLN A 557 22.23 16.51 -1.56
C GLN A 557 23.34 17.43 -1.05
N LEU A 558 23.68 17.34 0.25
CA LEU A 558 24.79 18.07 0.86
C LEU A 558 26.14 17.62 0.30
N ALA A 559 26.34 16.30 0.14
CA ALA A 559 27.57 15.75 -0.43
C ALA A 559 27.81 16.21 -1.88
N ARG A 560 26.75 16.52 -2.63
CA ARG A 560 26.82 17.05 -4.00
C ARG A 560 27.04 18.58 -4.09
N GLY A 561 27.01 19.30 -2.96
CA GLY A 561 27.22 20.75 -2.95
C GLY A 561 26.09 21.56 -3.62
N ALA A 562 24.84 21.09 -3.52
CA ALA A 562 23.69 21.84 -4.03
C ALA A 562 23.42 23.09 -3.15
N HIS A 563 23.21 24.25 -3.78
CA HIS A 563 23.10 25.55 -3.08
C HIS A 563 22.08 26.51 -3.73
N ASP A 564 21.22 26.04 -4.63
CA ASP A 564 20.22 26.88 -5.29
C ASP A 564 18.92 27.02 -4.46
N ALA A 565 17.96 27.76 -4.99
CA ALA A 565 16.68 28.01 -4.33
C ALA A 565 15.84 26.72 -4.17
N GLU A 566 15.98 25.78 -5.09
CA GLU A 566 15.32 24.47 -5.00
C GLU A 566 15.89 23.66 -3.84
N TRP A 567 17.21 23.61 -3.72
CA TRP A 567 17.88 22.96 -2.61
C TRP A 567 17.51 23.58 -1.26
N GLU A 568 17.48 24.91 -1.14
CA GLU A 568 17.12 25.55 0.14
C GLU A 568 15.65 25.28 0.51
N ARG A 569 14.74 25.27 -0.47
CA ARG A 569 13.33 24.85 -0.28
C ARG A 569 13.28 23.42 0.28
N ASP A 570 13.94 22.48 -0.40
CA ASP A 570 13.94 21.06 -0.07
C ASP A 570 14.55 20.79 1.31
N LYS A 571 15.68 21.43 1.60
CA LYS A 571 16.34 21.37 2.90
C LYS A 571 15.40 21.84 4.00
N LEU A 572 14.81 23.03 3.87
CA LEU A 572 13.92 23.56 4.91
C LEU A 572 12.64 22.73 5.06
N ALA A 573 12.10 22.19 3.97
CA ALA A 573 10.98 21.25 3.99
C ALA A 573 11.34 19.96 4.76
N GLY A 574 12.49 19.34 4.47
CA GLY A 574 12.97 18.15 5.16
C GLY A 574 13.24 18.39 6.65
N LEU A 575 13.85 19.52 7.01
CA LEU A 575 14.05 19.90 8.42
C LEU A 575 12.71 20.11 9.14
N HIS A 576 11.75 20.77 8.49
CA HIS A 576 10.43 21.00 9.06
C HIS A 576 9.65 19.69 9.24
N PHE A 577 9.72 18.78 8.27
CA PHE A 577 9.14 17.43 8.40
C PHE A 577 9.66 16.71 9.66
N MET A 578 10.97 16.73 9.91
CA MET A 578 11.55 16.08 11.09
C MET A 578 11.05 16.70 12.41
N HIS A 579 10.74 18.00 12.43
CA HIS A 579 10.07 18.62 13.57
C HIS A 579 8.61 18.14 13.74
N LEU A 580 7.83 18.10 12.65
CA LEU A 580 6.45 17.58 12.67
C LEU A 580 6.40 16.11 13.09
N ALA A 581 7.31 15.30 12.56
CA ALA A 581 7.44 13.88 12.91
C ALA A 581 7.78 13.71 14.40
N HIS A 582 8.68 14.53 14.94
CA HIS A 582 8.98 14.54 16.38
C HIS A 582 7.74 14.81 17.22
N GLU A 583 6.97 15.85 16.90
CA GLU A 583 5.76 16.23 17.64
C GLU A 583 4.71 15.11 17.60
N ARG A 584 4.51 14.49 16.44
CA ARG A 584 3.58 13.36 16.27
C ARG A 584 4.03 12.11 17.05
N ILE A 585 5.32 11.77 17.02
CA ILE A 585 5.86 10.64 17.80
C ILE A 585 5.67 10.88 19.30
N GLU A 586 5.95 12.07 19.81
CA GLU A 586 5.73 12.41 21.22
C GLU A 586 4.25 12.36 21.62
N ALA A 587 3.36 12.79 20.73
CA ALA A 587 1.91 12.67 20.94
C ALA A 587 1.47 11.21 21.01
N ASN A 588 1.98 10.35 20.12
CA ASN A 588 1.69 8.92 20.10
C ASN A 588 2.21 8.22 21.37
N VAL A 589 3.46 8.48 21.78
CA VAL A 589 4.04 7.93 23.02
C VAL A 589 3.20 8.33 24.23
N ARG A 590 2.81 9.60 24.34
CA ARG A 590 1.90 10.06 25.40
C ARG A 590 0.55 9.34 25.32
N GLY A 591 0.03 9.15 24.12
CA GLY A 591 -1.21 8.44 23.83
C GLY A 591 -1.19 6.95 24.19
N LEU A 592 -0.02 6.33 24.34
CA LEU A 592 0.06 4.95 24.86
C LEU A 592 -0.36 4.87 26.33
N HIS A 593 -0.17 5.94 27.10
CA HIS A 593 -0.47 5.96 28.54
C HIS A 593 -1.67 6.84 28.91
N LYS A 594 -1.93 7.90 28.13
CA LYS A 594 -3.02 8.86 28.38
C LYS A 594 -3.83 9.04 27.10
N ASN A 595 -4.94 8.30 27.04
CA ASN A 595 -5.82 8.27 25.88
C ASN A 595 -7.30 8.16 26.30
N SER A 596 -8.16 8.07 25.29
CA SER A 596 -9.60 7.92 25.40
C SER A 596 -10.07 6.55 24.86
N ASP A 597 -9.18 5.55 24.80
CA ASP A 597 -9.45 4.28 24.09
C ASP A 597 -10.63 3.52 24.72
N ASP A 598 -10.69 3.47 26.05
CA ASP A 598 -11.79 2.76 26.72
C ASP A 598 -13.14 3.48 26.54
N SER A 599 -13.14 4.81 26.56
CA SER A 599 -14.35 5.58 26.23
C SER A 599 -14.74 5.46 24.76
N MET A 600 -13.76 5.33 23.85
CA MET A 600 -13.98 5.09 22.42
C MET A 600 -14.68 3.75 22.22
N LEU A 601 -14.21 2.67 22.85
CA LEU A 601 -14.84 1.34 22.77
C LEU A 601 -16.29 1.37 23.26
N ARG A 602 -16.54 1.99 24.41
CA ARG A 602 -17.90 2.12 24.98
C ARG A 602 -18.82 2.97 24.10
N ALA A 603 -18.31 4.06 23.52
CA ALA A 603 -19.07 4.90 22.61
C ALA A 603 -19.41 4.16 21.31
N ALA A 604 -18.45 3.39 20.76
CA ALA A 604 -18.66 2.57 19.58
C ALA A 604 -19.70 1.48 19.84
N GLU A 605 -19.59 0.74 20.95
CA GLU A 605 -20.57 -0.28 21.36
C GLU A 605 -21.98 0.31 21.50
N ALA A 606 -22.12 1.44 22.20
CA ALA A 606 -23.42 2.10 22.36
C ALA A 606 -24.01 2.57 21.02
N ALA A 607 -23.18 3.10 20.11
CA ALA A 607 -23.62 3.51 18.78
C ALA A 607 -24.03 2.29 17.93
N LEU A 608 -23.27 1.20 17.97
CA LEU A 608 -23.59 -0.05 17.26
C LEU A 608 -24.91 -0.64 17.76
N ASN A 609 -25.07 -0.77 19.08
CA ASN A 609 -26.30 -1.28 19.69
C ASN A 609 -27.52 -0.43 19.34
N TRP A 610 -27.37 0.90 19.26
CA TRP A 610 -28.44 1.78 18.82
C TRP A 610 -28.78 1.57 17.34
N VAL A 611 -27.78 1.58 16.45
CA VAL A 611 -27.99 1.42 15.01
C VAL A 611 -28.56 0.05 14.67
N GLU A 612 -28.23 -1.00 15.42
CA GLU A 612 -28.83 -2.34 15.29
C GLU A 612 -30.35 -2.34 15.53
N THR A 613 -30.89 -1.37 16.29
CA THR A 613 -32.35 -1.22 16.47
C THR A 613 -33.05 -0.59 15.26
N LEU A 614 -32.29 0.01 14.33
CA LEU A 614 -32.83 0.71 13.18
C LEU A 614 -33.01 -0.26 12.00
N PRO A 615 -34.05 -0.10 11.16
CA PRO A 615 -34.26 -0.97 10.02
C PRO A 615 -33.11 -0.89 9.00
N ASN A 616 -32.62 -2.06 8.56
CA ASN A 616 -31.59 -2.14 7.53
C ASN A 616 -32.00 -1.45 6.20
N GLU A 617 -33.30 -1.39 5.90
CA GLU A 617 -33.84 -0.78 4.68
C GLU A 617 -33.62 0.75 4.60
N ASP A 618 -33.29 1.39 5.72
CA ASP A 618 -32.94 2.81 5.78
C ASP A 618 -31.49 3.09 5.33
N TYR A 619 -30.66 2.05 5.17
CA TYR A 619 -29.23 2.17 4.94
C TYR A 619 -28.75 1.41 3.71
N TYR A 620 -27.77 1.96 2.97
CA TYR A 620 -27.11 1.25 1.89
C TYR A 620 -26.17 0.16 2.45
N ILE A 621 -26.69 -1.05 2.55
CA ILE A 621 -25.91 -2.24 2.94
C ILE A 621 -25.42 -2.93 1.67
N HIS A 622 -24.17 -3.35 1.68
CA HIS A 622 -23.60 -4.06 0.55
C HIS A 622 -24.39 -5.36 0.28
N GLU A 623 -24.76 -5.59 -0.99
CA GLU A 623 -25.62 -6.69 -1.44
C GLU A 623 -25.15 -8.08 -1.03
N SER A 624 -23.86 -8.20 -0.73
CA SER A 624 -23.22 -9.45 -0.38
C SER A 624 -23.01 -9.62 1.12
N SER A 625 -23.31 -8.63 1.97
CA SER A 625 -23.09 -8.71 3.43
C SER A 625 -23.65 -10.02 4.02
N PRO A 626 -22.86 -10.81 4.80
CA PRO A 626 -23.29 -12.13 5.26
C PRO A 626 -24.36 -12.05 6.35
N ILE A 627 -24.38 -10.95 7.11
CA ILE A 627 -25.29 -10.75 8.26
C ILE A 627 -26.58 -10.02 7.90
N ALA A 628 -26.64 -9.37 6.72
CA ALA A 628 -27.73 -8.47 6.34
C ALA A 628 -28.06 -8.53 4.83
N LYS A 629 -27.76 -9.66 4.19
CA LYS A 629 -27.88 -9.85 2.74
C LYS A 629 -29.30 -9.54 2.25
N GLY A 630 -29.42 -8.64 1.28
CA GLY A 630 -30.71 -8.31 0.66
C GLY A 630 -31.68 -7.51 1.54
N THR A 631 -31.22 -7.00 2.69
CA THR A 631 -32.06 -6.21 3.62
C THR A 631 -31.77 -4.70 3.58
N GLY A 632 -30.79 -4.26 2.79
CA GLY A 632 -30.41 -2.85 2.67
C GLY A 632 -31.34 -2.05 1.76
N HIS A 633 -31.22 -0.72 1.84
CA HIS A 633 -31.86 0.24 0.96
C HIS A 633 -31.60 -0.10 -0.52
N PRO A 634 -32.64 -0.26 -1.35
CA PRO A 634 -32.48 -0.53 -2.79
C PRO A 634 -31.69 0.57 -3.50
N ILE A 635 -30.74 0.19 -4.36
CA ILE A 635 -29.97 1.17 -5.14
C ILE A 635 -30.84 1.74 -6.26
N GLN A 636 -30.98 3.07 -6.31
CA GLN A 636 -31.69 3.75 -7.39
C GLN A 636 -30.73 4.03 -8.56
N GLU A 637 -30.69 3.12 -9.51
CA GLU A 637 -29.75 3.21 -10.65
C GLU A 637 -30.20 4.18 -11.75
N ALA A 638 -31.48 4.59 -11.76
CA ALA A 638 -32.11 5.37 -12.84
C ALA A 638 -31.41 6.70 -13.17
N TYR A 639 -30.72 7.29 -12.19
CA TYR A 639 -30.01 8.58 -12.34
C TYR A 639 -28.49 8.44 -12.20
N ILE A 640 -27.99 7.21 -12.17
CA ILE A 640 -26.56 6.91 -12.11
C ILE A 640 -26.13 6.48 -13.50
N LYS A 641 -25.00 7.04 -13.98
CA LYS A 641 -24.42 6.64 -15.25
C LYS A 641 -24.20 5.12 -15.30
N GLN A 642 -24.86 4.47 -16.24
CA GLN A 642 -24.63 3.09 -16.60
C GLN A 642 -23.62 3.03 -17.75
N PHE A 643 -22.87 1.94 -17.82
CA PHE A 643 -21.91 1.68 -18.88
C PHE A 643 -22.50 0.67 -19.85
N PRO A 644 -22.16 0.71 -21.15
CA PRO A 644 -22.69 -0.24 -22.12
C PRO A 644 -22.53 -1.66 -21.60
N GLU A 645 -23.65 -2.38 -21.56
CA GLU A 645 -23.73 -3.81 -21.23
C GLU A 645 -22.70 -4.54 -22.12
N ASP A 646 -21.93 -5.45 -21.56
CA ASP A 646 -21.98 -6.84 -22.04
C ASP A 646 -21.77 -7.12 -23.56
N GLY A 647 -21.16 -6.21 -24.36
CA GLY A 647 -20.82 -6.52 -25.76
C GLY A 647 -20.40 -5.42 -26.77
N ALA A 648 -20.59 -4.11 -26.57
CA ALA A 648 -20.34 -3.12 -27.66
C ALA A 648 -19.15 -2.14 -27.40
N PRO A 649 -18.35 -1.78 -28.42
CA PRO A 649 -17.29 -0.77 -28.30
C PRO A 649 -17.86 0.64 -28.11
N TYR A 650 -17.12 1.46 -27.36
CA TYR A 650 -17.42 2.88 -27.16
C TYR A 650 -17.43 3.62 -28.51
N THR A 651 -18.57 4.23 -28.86
CA THR A 651 -18.64 5.21 -29.95
C THR A 651 -18.65 6.61 -29.32
N PRO A 652 -17.58 7.42 -29.48
CA PRO A 652 -17.59 8.79 -29.02
C PRO A 652 -18.76 9.54 -29.64
N ARG A 653 -19.46 10.38 -28.86
CA ARG A 653 -20.49 11.26 -29.44
C ARG A 653 -19.82 12.23 -30.41
N PRO A 654 -20.30 12.35 -31.65
CA PRO A 654 -19.67 13.20 -32.64
C PRO A 654 -20.13 14.67 -32.53
N ASP A 655 -20.25 15.25 -31.33
CA ASP A 655 -20.51 16.69 -31.14
C ASP A 655 -20.81 17.06 -29.68
N GLY A 656 -20.09 18.06 -29.16
CA GLY A 656 -20.23 18.61 -27.81
C GLY A 656 -21.48 19.46 -27.57
N ALA A 657 -22.68 18.95 -27.87
CA ALA A 657 -23.93 19.65 -27.54
C ALA A 657 -24.48 19.20 -26.16
N ALA A 658 -24.77 20.18 -25.30
CA ALA A 658 -25.51 19.97 -24.05
C ALA A 658 -26.89 19.35 -24.32
N PRO A 659 -27.44 18.51 -23.41
CA PRO A 659 -28.74 17.90 -23.61
C PRO A 659 -29.83 18.99 -23.67
N THR A 660 -30.44 19.19 -24.83
CA THR A 660 -31.74 19.86 -24.91
C THR A 660 -32.75 18.93 -24.25
N GLY A 661 -33.21 19.34 -23.07
CA GLY A 661 -34.27 18.64 -22.37
C GLY A 661 -35.55 18.65 -23.18
N ASP A 662 -35.91 17.50 -23.75
CA ASP A 662 -37.27 17.19 -24.18
C ASP A 662 -37.63 15.80 -23.65
N GLY A 663 -37.92 15.75 -22.35
CA GLY A 663 -38.58 14.64 -21.68
C GLY A 663 -39.89 15.15 -21.10
N ALA A 664 -40.96 15.05 -21.89
CA ALA A 664 -42.29 15.55 -21.59
C ALA A 664 -42.78 15.16 -20.18
N VAL A 665 -42.97 16.18 -19.32
CA VAL A 665 -43.74 16.07 -18.08
C VAL A 665 -45.20 15.78 -18.44
N LYS A 666 -45.67 14.56 -18.12
CA LYS A 666 -47.11 14.29 -18.07
C LYS A 666 -47.70 15.08 -16.90
N ALA A 667 -48.51 16.09 -17.21
CA ALA A 667 -49.23 16.91 -16.25
C ALA A 667 -50.11 16.08 -15.31
N ALA A 668 -49.92 16.25 -14.00
CA ALA A 668 -50.84 15.79 -12.97
C ALA A 668 -52.14 16.60 -13.01
N LYS A 669 -53.28 15.92 -12.90
CA LYS A 669 -54.62 16.55 -12.86
C LYS A 669 -54.79 17.38 -11.57
N PRO A 670 -55.50 18.53 -11.63
CA PRO A 670 -55.76 19.34 -10.45
C PRO A 670 -56.84 18.70 -9.57
N VAL A 671 -56.57 18.64 -8.26
CA VAL A 671 -57.56 18.32 -7.23
C VAL A 671 -58.48 19.54 -7.07
N LYS A 672 -59.79 19.32 -7.20
CA LYS A 672 -60.82 20.35 -6.94
C LYS A 672 -60.91 20.60 -5.43
N ALA A 673 -61.14 21.88 -5.11
CA ALA A 673 -61.23 22.52 -3.80
C ALA A 673 -62.19 21.86 -2.82
#